data_AF-A0A7L0B8P4-F1
#
_entry.id   AF-A0A7L0B8P4-F1
#
_cell.length_a   1.000
_cell.length_b   1.000
_cell.length_c   1.000
_cell.angle_alpha   90.00
_cell.angle_beta   90.00
_cell.angle_gamma   90.00
#
_symmetry.space_group_name_H-M   'P 1'
#
loop_
_entity.id
_entity.type
_entity.pdbx_description
1 polymer ?
#
loop_
_entity_poly.entity_id
_entity_poly.type
_entity_poly.pdbx_seq_one_letter_code
_entity_poly.pdbx_strand_id
1 'polypeptide(L)'
;IGHPEIFPLVFTTKTQEIFNCRVDEDVTEENCFKLIKKEDIIQDLKTRATISDFHPVKKVVLEYPGEELLVVFDPKFQYGQNFYFVASEEAKENLLKPPETAEEKEEKEEENREETLEVHAYKPPVHKPWVSLGSEKEVEEESVKDTVTKIKYMISRVRRKFGAPITFTDTNASHVKGSYVECTSYQDKTFSIKMLEKDVGIEMVPKVREASTQTKWTYPKNAATQYFPRQLSNEEKEESLSSEKLKEFLTSVHSRMEIALQQNEIMNAFFDDWKALAEDESSSGGKPDVYLKAYQSFTDLRYLKDRTISCICWHPTIYGIIAVSAREQLSYEEQVNLSDKSLLQQSVILCWSFFDPIHPQLIFECPEDVYCFQFSPGDPNIIAGGCINGQVVLWDISQHEEKLQNAKTVADGIKITAVNMVNASILNILQYIYMSPSLMQVQQNSTEPPLVRYCAVSSIQYSHKKPVTDIHWLPDYFEDNRTGATFENRAGICVQLVTCSPDCSILFWDIPATKLPEQPSSEKVKEEEIFYMLPDVPDTSKHLDLCWKPLIKINLCESDTNTEYGPVRISLRELHYHYKTSEKVQSLNTLEVPAKENPCTEMNTPSSKNLKVLESISTDFFVGTEDGEIVYSDWKMEIGSDSAKPVSQKHTQKYTIHTETINTLQRSPFFKDIILSVGGRSFAIWKEGVTNGPILQSSCSAGRNTAGHWSLTRPGVFFIGRDDGNIDIWDLLKKTHEPSHFQNISKSTITFISPWIASPKQHFLAVSDDLGVLHVLEICQTLSHPSRNEHANVLNYFEREVKYLK
;
A
#
# COMPACT_ATOMS: atom_id res chain seq x y z
N ILE A 1 3.11 -24.98 -15.69
CA ILE A 1 3.12 -26.29 -16.40
C ILE A 1 3.87 -26.05 -17.69
N GLY A 2 5.10 -26.57 -17.76
CA GLY A 2 6.13 -26.12 -18.70
C GLY A 2 5.85 -26.49 -20.15
N HIS A 3 6.08 -25.52 -21.04
CA HIS A 3 6.30 -25.83 -22.44
C HIS A 3 7.54 -26.74 -22.51
N PRO A 4 7.50 -27.88 -23.23
CA PRO A 4 8.60 -28.84 -23.28
C PRO A 4 9.89 -28.29 -23.92
N GLU A 5 9.88 -27.06 -24.41
CA GLU A 5 10.96 -26.44 -25.19
C GLU A 5 11.60 -25.23 -24.51
N ILE A 6 11.14 -24.83 -23.31
CA ILE A 6 11.63 -23.66 -22.56
C ILE A 6 12.34 -24.10 -21.28
N PHE A 7 13.59 -23.67 -21.11
CA PHE A 7 14.43 -24.02 -19.96
C PHE A 7 14.87 -22.75 -19.19
N PRO A 8 14.43 -22.58 -17.94
CA PRO A 8 14.81 -21.43 -17.12
C PRO A 8 16.27 -21.54 -16.63
N LEU A 9 16.98 -20.40 -16.61
CA LEU A 9 18.40 -20.26 -16.25
C LEU A 9 18.64 -19.00 -15.43
N VAL A 10 19.65 -19.06 -14.55
CA VAL A 10 20.13 -17.90 -13.80
C VAL A 10 21.48 -17.48 -14.35
N PHE A 11 21.58 -16.29 -14.92
CA PHE A 11 22.89 -15.74 -15.29
C PHE A 11 23.44 -14.88 -14.18
N THR A 12 24.59 -15.27 -13.65
CA THR A 12 25.40 -14.45 -12.75
C THR A 12 25.96 -13.25 -13.50
N THR A 13 26.31 -12.18 -12.77
CA THR A 13 26.86 -10.93 -13.35
C THR A 13 28.06 -11.20 -14.26
N LYS A 14 28.95 -12.14 -13.90
CA LYS A 14 30.09 -12.54 -14.74
C LYS A 14 29.67 -13.21 -16.05
N THR A 15 28.62 -14.03 -16.04
CA THR A 15 28.11 -14.67 -17.27
C THR A 15 27.40 -13.66 -18.16
N GLN A 16 26.70 -12.68 -17.57
CA GLN A 16 26.10 -11.57 -18.32
C GLN A 16 27.16 -10.71 -19.02
N GLU A 17 28.32 -10.49 -18.38
CA GLU A 17 29.47 -9.80 -18.97
C GLU A 17 30.12 -10.58 -20.12
N ILE A 18 30.28 -11.90 -19.97
CA ILE A 18 30.94 -12.73 -20.97
C ILE A 18 30.14 -12.79 -22.28
N PHE A 19 28.81 -12.84 -22.17
CA PHE A 19 27.92 -12.98 -23.32
C PHE A 19 27.24 -11.66 -23.75
N ASN A 20 27.64 -10.52 -23.16
CA ASN A 20 27.07 -9.19 -23.43
C ASN A 20 25.53 -9.20 -23.38
N CYS A 21 25.01 -9.67 -22.26
CA CYS A 21 23.58 -9.74 -21.96
C CYS A 21 23.26 -9.15 -20.58
N ARG A 22 23.91 -8.03 -20.23
CA ARG A 22 23.65 -7.30 -18.99
C ARG A 22 22.23 -6.74 -18.96
N VAL A 23 21.54 -6.99 -17.84
CA VAL A 23 20.19 -6.47 -17.58
C VAL A 23 20.26 -4.93 -17.52
N ASP A 24 19.31 -4.27 -18.18
CA ASP A 24 19.16 -2.80 -18.30
C ASP A 24 20.20 -2.09 -19.19
N GLU A 25 21.26 -2.78 -19.64
CA GLU A 25 22.24 -2.25 -20.61
C GLU A 25 22.12 -2.91 -21.99
N ASP A 26 22.31 -4.24 -22.07
CA ASP A 26 22.31 -5.00 -23.33
C ASP A 26 20.97 -5.68 -23.63
N VAL A 27 20.19 -5.98 -22.58
CA VAL A 27 18.87 -6.61 -22.68
C VAL A 27 17.90 -5.83 -21.79
N THR A 28 16.84 -5.29 -22.39
CA THR A 28 15.84 -4.41 -21.75
C THR A 28 14.44 -5.00 -21.88
N GLU A 29 13.42 -4.42 -21.21
CA GLU A 29 12.04 -4.90 -21.31
C GLU A 29 11.48 -4.80 -22.75
N GLU A 30 11.98 -3.85 -23.56
CA GLU A 30 11.59 -3.67 -24.97
C GLU A 30 12.39 -4.57 -25.93
N ASN A 31 13.65 -4.90 -25.62
CA ASN A 31 14.48 -5.82 -26.39
C ASN A 31 15.00 -6.95 -25.49
N CYS A 32 14.13 -7.92 -25.26
CA CYS A 32 14.29 -8.93 -24.21
C CYS A 32 15.07 -10.18 -24.65
N PHE A 33 15.60 -10.27 -25.88
CA PHE A 33 16.24 -11.49 -26.37
C PHE A 33 17.64 -11.28 -26.96
N LYS A 34 18.53 -12.26 -26.76
CA LYS A 34 19.91 -12.27 -27.24
C LYS A 34 20.26 -13.62 -27.88
N LEU A 35 20.90 -13.56 -29.05
CA LEU A 35 21.47 -14.74 -29.71
C LEU A 35 22.91 -14.97 -29.26
N ILE A 36 23.20 -16.17 -28.79
CA ILE A 36 24.54 -16.58 -28.35
C ILE A 36 24.98 -17.79 -29.18
N LYS A 37 26.21 -17.76 -29.69
CA LYS A 37 26.77 -18.86 -30.46
C LYS A 37 27.02 -20.08 -29.58
N LYS A 38 26.68 -21.25 -30.11
CA LYS A 38 26.85 -22.53 -29.44
C LYS A 38 28.31 -22.80 -29.13
N GLU A 39 29.23 -22.42 -30.01
CA GLU A 39 30.67 -22.59 -29.83
C GLU A 39 31.19 -21.83 -28.60
N ASP A 40 30.70 -20.60 -28.38
CA ASP A 40 31.10 -19.76 -27.26
C ASP A 40 30.59 -20.32 -25.92
N ILE A 41 29.37 -20.87 -25.90
CA ILE A 41 28.81 -21.56 -24.72
C ILE A 41 29.60 -22.86 -24.44
N ILE A 42 29.97 -23.61 -25.48
CA ILE A 42 30.79 -24.82 -25.33
C ILE A 42 32.19 -24.48 -24.83
N GLN A 43 32.77 -23.36 -25.28
CA GLN A 43 34.06 -22.87 -24.83
C GLN A 43 34.01 -22.38 -23.37
N ASP A 44 32.91 -21.74 -22.98
CA ASP A 44 32.63 -21.35 -21.60
C ASP A 44 32.44 -22.56 -20.67
N LEU A 45 31.69 -23.57 -21.10
CA LEU A 45 31.52 -24.85 -20.39
C LEU A 45 32.84 -25.62 -20.24
N LYS A 46 33.79 -25.45 -21.17
CA LYS A 46 35.14 -26.05 -21.10
C LYS A 46 36.06 -25.29 -20.15
N THR A 47 35.94 -23.96 -20.08
CA THR A 47 36.82 -23.10 -19.28
C THR A 47 36.35 -22.96 -17.83
N ARG A 48 35.04 -22.85 -17.58
CA ARG A 48 34.46 -22.67 -16.23
C ARG A 48 33.79 -23.93 -15.66
N ALA A 49 33.63 -25.00 -16.43
CA ALA A 49 33.15 -26.32 -16.00
C ALA A 49 31.86 -26.31 -15.15
N THR A 50 31.94 -26.59 -13.85
CA THR A 50 30.79 -26.61 -12.90
C THR A 50 30.35 -25.21 -12.44
N ILE A 51 31.13 -24.18 -12.74
CA ILE A 51 30.87 -22.77 -12.37
C ILE A 51 30.14 -22.04 -13.50
N SER A 52 30.04 -22.63 -14.70
CA SER A 52 29.25 -22.04 -15.79
C SER A 52 27.77 -22.19 -15.51
N ASP A 53 27.02 -21.10 -15.66
CA ASP A 53 25.56 -21.07 -15.46
C ASP A 53 24.79 -21.92 -16.48
N PHE A 54 25.44 -22.34 -17.59
CA PHE A 54 24.89 -23.28 -18.57
C PHE A 54 25.11 -24.75 -18.20
N HIS A 55 25.80 -25.05 -17.08
CA HIS A 55 26.09 -26.42 -16.66
C HIS A 55 24.83 -27.30 -16.48
N PRO A 56 23.73 -26.82 -15.85
CA PRO A 56 22.52 -27.63 -15.66
C PRO A 56 21.87 -28.08 -16.97
N VAL A 57 22.06 -27.31 -18.05
CA VAL A 57 21.45 -27.53 -19.36
C VAL A 57 22.44 -27.99 -20.43
N LYS A 58 23.66 -28.39 -20.00
CA LYS A 58 24.76 -28.83 -20.88
C LYS A 58 24.35 -29.91 -21.88
N LYS A 59 23.52 -30.88 -21.48
CA LYS A 59 23.05 -31.96 -22.38
C LYS A 59 22.16 -31.41 -23.50
N VAL A 60 21.25 -30.50 -23.14
CA VAL A 60 20.32 -29.85 -24.07
C VAL A 60 21.06 -28.94 -25.05
N VAL A 61 22.04 -28.16 -24.59
CA VAL A 61 22.86 -27.31 -25.47
C VAL A 61 23.69 -28.14 -26.46
N LEU A 62 24.22 -29.30 -26.04
CA LEU A 62 24.97 -30.18 -26.95
C LEU A 62 24.07 -30.83 -28.01
N GLU A 63 22.87 -31.26 -27.62
CA GLU A 63 21.87 -31.91 -28.48
C GLU A 63 21.11 -30.92 -29.40
N TYR A 64 21.20 -29.60 -29.14
CA TYR A 64 20.55 -28.58 -29.96
C TYR A 64 21.09 -28.58 -31.41
N PRO A 65 20.22 -28.66 -32.44
CA PRO A 65 20.65 -28.83 -33.83
C PRO A 65 21.28 -27.56 -34.46
N GLY A 66 20.99 -26.37 -33.92
CA GLY A 66 21.44 -25.09 -34.49
C GLY A 66 22.78 -24.56 -33.94
N GLU A 67 23.37 -23.61 -34.68
CA GLU A 67 24.63 -22.95 -34.33
C GLU A 67 24.46 -21.81 -33.31
N GLU A 68 23.25 -21.25 -33.18
CA GLU A 68 22.95 -20.12 -32.28
C GLU A 68 21.73 -20.41 -31.41
N LEU A 69 21.87 -20.19 -30.11
CA LEU A 69 20.81 -20.34 -29.11
C LEU A 69 20.21 -18.98 -28.74
N LEU A 70 18.89 -18.94 -28.60
CA LEU A 70 18.15 -17.75 -28.18
C LEU A 70 17.94 -17.79 -26.66
N VAL A 71 18.49 -16.78 -25.98
CA VAL A 71 18.27 -16.54 -24.56
C VAL A 71 17.39 -15.31 -24.39
N VAL A 72 16.35 -15.42 -23.58
CA VAL A 72 15.37 -14.37 -23.32
C VAL A 72 15.43 -13.97 -21.85
N PHE A 73 15.48 -12.67 -21.59
CA PHE A 73 15.36 -12.07 -20.28
C PHE A 73 13.88 -12.04 -19.86
N ASP A 74 13.59 -12.55 -18.68
CA ASP A 74 12.25 -12.66 -18.12
C ASP A 74 12.08 -11.68 -16.95
N PRO A 75 11.77 -10.39 -17.20
CA PRO A 75 11.62 -9.39 -16.15
C PRO A 75 10.45 -9.67 -15.21
N LYS A 76 9.48 -10.49 -15.65
CA LYS A 76 8.26 -10.82 -14.90
C LYS A 76 8.34 -12.17 -14.19
N PHE A 77 9.48 -12.86 -14.28
CA PHE A 77 9.73 -14.17 -13.68
C PHE A 77 8.63 -15.21 -14.02
N GLN A 78 8.07 -15.14 -15.22
CA GLN A 78 7.01 -16.03 -15.68
C GLN A 78 7.44 -17.51 -15.64
N TYR A 79 8.72 -17.81 -15.87
CA TYR A 79 9.31 -19.14 -15.79
C TYR A 79 10.22 -19.35 -14.57
N GLY A 80 10.17 -18.42 -13.60
CA GLY A 80 10.75 -18.56 -12.26
C GLY A 80 12.25 -18.25 -12.12
N GLN A 81 12.95 -17.90 -13.20
CA GLN A 81 14.35 -17.46 -13.18
C GLN A 81 14.54 -16.25 -14.12
N ASN A 82 15.61 -15.48 -13.91
CA ASN A 82 15.83 -14.19 -14.60
C ASN A 82 16.00 -14.33 -16.13
N PHE A 83 16.45 -15.49 -16.61
CA PHE A 83 16.56 -15.80 -18.03
C PHE A 83 15.92 -17.16 -18.33
N TYR A 84 15.53 -17.38 -19.57
CA TYR A 84 15.26 -18.71 -20.09
C TYR A 84 15.80 -18.84 -21.49
N PHE A 85 16.11 -20.06 -21.92
CA PHE A 85 16.50 -20.31 -23.30
C PHE A 85 15.58 -21.32 -23.96
N VAL A 86 15.49 -21.20 -25.28
CA VAL A 86 14.57 -21.97 -26.13
C VAL A 86 15.34 -23.09 -26.80
N ALA A 87 14.95 -24.33 -26.52
CA ALA A 87 15.68 -25.53 -26.94
C ALA A 87 15.21 -26.14 -28.27
N SER A 88 14.25 -25.51 -28.96
CA SER A 88 13.74 -25.96 -30.27
C SER A 88 14.00 -24.88 -31.34
N GLU A 89 14.44 -25.28 -32.53
CA GLU A 89 14.62 -24.34 -33.65
C GLU A 89 13.28 -23.79 -34.13
N GLU A 90 12.21 -24.58 -34.12
CA GLU A 90 10.87 -24.15 -34.50
C GLU A 90 10.35 -23.07 -33.53
N ALA A 91 10.57 -23.24 -32.22
CA ALA A 91 10.20 -22.23 -31.23
C ALA A 91 11.10 -20.98 -31.29
N LYS A 92 12.40 -21.15 -31.59
CA LYS A 92 13.31 -20.02 -31.83
C LYS A 92 12.85 -19.19 -33.02
N GLU A 93 12.49 -19.84 -34.13
CA GLU A 93 12.00 -19.15 -35.32
C GLU A 93 10.63 -18.50 -35.09
N ASN A 94 9.73 -19.12 -34.33
CA ASN A 94 8.44 -18.54 -33.97
C ASN A 94 8.56 -17.32 -33.04
N LEU A 95 9.59 -17.25 -32.18
CA LEU A 95 9.82 -16.09 -31.31
C LEU A 95 10.54 -14.95 -32.04
N LEU A 96 11.48 -15.28 -32.94
CA LEU A 96 12.16 -14.29 -33.78
C LEU A 96 11.27 -13.79 -34.93
N LYS A 97 10.33 -14.62 -35.37
CA LYS A 97 9.33 -14.35 -36.41
C LYS A 97 7.99 -14.90 -35.91
N PRO A 98 7.24 -14.12 -35.12
CA PRO A 98 5.87 -14.48 -34.74
C PRO A 98 5.08 -14.87 -36.00
N PRO A 99 4.21 -15.89 -35.95
CA PRO A 99 3.33 -16.17 -37.07
C PRO A 99 2.47 -14.94 -37.34
N GLU A 100 2.79 -14.25 -38.42
CA GLU A 100 2.08 -13.08 -38.90
C GLU A 100 0.62 -13.45 -39.15
N THR A 101 -0.26 -12.92 -38.30
CA THR A 101 -1.62 -12.63 -38.75
C THR A 101 -1.50 -11.51 -39.77
N ALA A 102 -2.24 -11.63 -40.86
CA ALA A 102 -2.02 -10.94 -42.12
C ALA A 102 -2.35 -9.43 -42.14
N GLU A 103 -2.21 -8.71 -41.02
CA GLU A 103 -2.55 -7.27 -40.95
C GLU A 103 -1.32 -6.33 -40.87
N GLU A 104 -0.11 -6.80 -40.52
CA GLU A 104 1.04 -5.89 -40.31
C GLU A 104 2.11 -5.88 -41.42
N LYS A 105 1.93 -6.67 -42.50
CA LYS A 105 2.92 -6.74 -43.58
C LYS A 105 2.84 -5.61 -44.63
N GLU A 106 1.82 -4.76 -44.59
CA GLU A 106 1.73 -3.59 -45.48
C GLU A 106 2.29 -2.30 -44.87
N GLU A 107 2.42 -2.18 -43.54
CA GLU A 107 2.89 -0.90 -42.94
C GLU A 107 4.42 -0.79 -42.82
N LYS A 108 5.19 -1.89 -42.77
CA LYS A 108 6.66 -1.83 -42.56
C LYS A 108 7.53 -1.94 -43.82
N GLU A 109 6.98 -2.33 -44.97
CA GLU A 109 7.68 -2.17 -46.25
C GLU A 109 7.52 -0.76 -46.85
N GLU A 110 6.57 0.05 -46.38
CA GLU A 110 6.46 1.47 -46.76
C GLU A 110 7.41 2.38 -45.96
N GLU A 111 7.62 2.13 -44.66
CA GLU A 111 8.43 3.05 -43.83
C GLU A 111 9.95 3.01 -44.15
N ASN A 112 10.49 1.87 -44.61
CA ASN A 112 11.92 1.73 -44.94
C ASN A 112 12.29 2.14 -46.38
N ARG A 113 11.34 2.68 -47.17
CA ARG A 113 11.62 3.29 -48.49
C ARG A 113 11.46 4.80 -48.50
N GLU A 114 11.08 5.41 -47.39
CA GLU A 114 10.86 6.86 -47.32
C GLU A 114 12.11 7.67 -46.96
N GLU A 115 13.23 7.06 -46.54
CA GLU A 115 14.47 7.81 -46.28
C GLU A 115 15.41 7.98 -47.49
N THR A 116 15.15 7.35 -48.65
CA THR A 116 15.96 7.56 -49.86
C THR A 116 15.17 7.45 -51.17
N LEU A 117 14.28 8.40 -51.47
CA LEU A 117 13.78 8.59 -52.84
C LEU A 117 13.67 10.07 -53.22
N GLU A 118 14.52 10.48 -54.15
CA GLU A 118 14.42 11.75 -54.86
C GLU A 118 13.04 11.89 -55.52
N VAL A 119 12.40 13.05 -55.28
CA VAL A 119 11.12 13.41 -55.91
C VAL A 119 11.27 13.45 -57.43
N HIS A 120 10.78 12.43 -58.13
CA HIS A 120 10.51 12.53 -59.55
C HIS A 120 9.13 13.14 -59.78
N ALA A 121 9.11 14.36 -60.32
CA ALA A 121 7.89 15.07 -60.68
C ALA A 121 7.02 14.24 -61.66
N TYR A 122 5.76 14.00 -61.28
CA TYR A 122 4.77 13.29 -62.09
C TYR A 122 4.46 14.06 -63.38
N LYS A 123 4.71 13.44 -64.53
CA LYS A 123 4.18 13.88 -65.83
C LYS A 123 2.99 12.98 -66.19
N PRO A 124 1.78 13.52 -66.41
CA PRO A 124 0.61 12.72 -66.74
C PRO A 124 0.85 11.85 -68.00
N PRO A 125 0.50 10.56 -67.99
CA PRO A 125 0.65 9.71 -69.15
C PRO A 125 -0.35 10.13 -70.25
N VAL A 126 0.20 10.53 -71.40
CA VAL A 126 -0.57 10.72 -72.63
C VAL A 126 -0.88 9.33 -73.20
N HIS A 127 -2.11 9.12 -73.68
CA HIS A 127 -2.55 7.85 -74.29
C HIS A 127 -1.51 7.37 -75.31
N LYS A 128 -0.96 6.17 -75.10
CA LYS A 128 -0.11 5.49 -76.08
C LYS A 128 -0.94 4.40 -76.75
N PRO A 129 -0.74 4.15 -78.05
CA PRO A 129 -1.42 3.06 -78.74
C PRO A 129 -1.02 1.73 -78.09
N TRP A 130 -1.97 0.80 -78.06
CA TRP A 130 -1.79 -0.54 -77.50
C TRP A 130 -0.63 -1.26 -78.19
N VAL A 131 0.32 -1.76 -77.41
CA VAL A 131 1.44 -2.58 -77.91
C VAL A 131 1.25 -4.00 -77.42
N SER A 132 0.88 -4.87 -78.36
CA SER A 132 0.80 -6.31 -78.22
C SER A 132 2.09 -6.93 -77.69
N LEU A 133 2.02 -7.74 -76.63
CA LEU A 133 3.15 -8.49 -76.07
C LEU A 133 2.97 -10.02 -76.17
N GLY A 134 2.05 -10.48 -77.01
CA GLY A 134 1.89 -11.90 -77.36
C GLY A 134 0.80 -12.62 -76.56
N SER A 135 0.36 -12.06 -75.43
CA SER A 135 -0.72 -12.63 -74.60
C SER A 135 -2.06 -12.65 -75.32
N GLU A 136 -2.30 -11.70 -76.23
CA GLU A 136 -3.52 -11.67 -77.04
C GLU A 136 -3.71 -12.90 -77.94
N LYS A 137 -2.64 -13.64 -78.29
CA LYS A 137 -2.74 -14.86 -79.11
C LYS A 137 -3.33 -16.02 -78.32
N GLU A 138 -2.87 -16.23 -77.10
CA GLU A 138 -3.43 -17.26 -76.19
C GLU A 138 -4.87 -16.92 -75.80
N VAL A 139 -5.15 -15.63 -75.55
CA VAL A 139 -6.51 -15.16 -75.25
C VAL A 139 -7.46 -15.29 -76.44
N GLU A 140 -7.00 -15.06 -77.68
CA GLU A 140 -7.82 -15.30 -78.87
C GLU A 140 -8.05 -16.80 -79.15
N GLU A 141 -7.07 -17.66 -78.86
CA GLU A 141 -7.17 -19.11 -79.04
C GLU A 141 -8.11 -19.77 -78.01
N GLU A 142 -8.13 -19.27 -76.77
CA GLU A 142 -9.07 -19.74 -75.73
C GLU A 142 -10.42 -19.02 -75.76
N SER A 143 -10.55 -17.91 -76.49
CA SER A 143 -11.82 -17.21 -76.62
C SER A 143 -12.85 -18.06 -77.35
N VAL A 144 -13.96 -18.36 -76.68
CA VAL A 144 -15.08 -19.10 -77.28
C VAL A 144 -15.75 -18.22 -78.34
N LYS A 145 -15.39 -18.43 -79.61
CA LYS A 145 -16.05 -17.78 -80.76
C LYS A 145 -17.30 -18.58 -81.13
N ASP A 146 -18.48 -17.97 -80.99
CA ASP A 146 -19.76 -18.53 -81.46
C ASP A 146 -19.70 -18.71 -82.99
N THR A 147 -19.38 -19.91 -83.45
CA THR A 147 -19.20 -20.22 -84.88
C THR A 147 -20.51 -20.51 -85.61
N VAL A 148 -21.65 -20.50 -84.91
CA VAL A 148 -22.96 -20.80 -85.49
C VAL A 148 -23.85 -19.56 -85.49
N THR A 149 -24.37 -19.19 -86.66
CA THR A 149 -25.30 -18.07 -86.83
C THR A 149 -26.58 -18.31 -86.01
N LYS A 150 -26.74 -17.55 -84.93
CA LYS A 150 -27.91 -17.64 -84.04
C LYS A 150 -29.15 -17.03 -84.71
N ILE A 151 -30.19 -17.84 -84.88
CA ILE A 151 -31.48 -17.43 -85.44
C ILE A 151 -32.26 -16.63 -84.38
N LYS A 152 -32.64 -15.39 -84.70
CA LYS A 152 -33.54 -14.58 -83.86
C LYS A 152 -34.98 -14.72 -84.33
N TYR A 153 -35.86 -15.16 -83.45
CA TYR A 153 -37.31 -15.11 -83.65
C TYR A 153 -37.90 -13.92 -82.92
N MET A 154 -38.74 -13.15 -83.61
CA MET A 154 -39.56 -12.10 -83.01
C MET A 154 -41.01 -12.57 -82.98
N ILE A 155 -41.48 -12.93 -81.79
CA ILE A 155 -42.87 -13.36 -81.58
C ILE A 155 -43.62 -12.18 -80.98
N SER A 156 -44.62 -11.67 -81.70
CA SER A 156 -45.48 -10.58 -81.25
C SER A 156 -46.91 -11.05 -81.09
N ARG A 157 -47.61 -10.52 -80.08
CA ARG A 157 -49.04 -10.78 -79.85
C ARG A 157 -49.78 -9.46 -79.68
N VAL A 158 -50.99 -9.38 -80.22
CA VAL A 158 -51.80 -8.16 -80.13
C VAL A 158 -52.12 -7.86 -78.66
N ARG A 159 -51.85 -6.63 -78.20
CA ARG A 159 -51.83 -6.22 -76.79
C ARG A 159 -53.07 -6.62 -75.98
N ARG A 160 -54.26 -6.57 -76.57
CA ARG A 160 -55.53 -6.98 -75.92
C ARG A 160 -55.61 -8.47 -75.53
N LYS A 161 -54.68 -9.30 -76.02
CA LYS A 161 -54.59 -10.75 -75.72
C LYS A 161 -53.40 -11.11 -74.84
N PHE A 162 -52.63 -10.14 -74.34
CA PHE A 162 -51.61 -10.39 -73.32
C PHE A 162 -52.29 -10.79 -72.01
N GLY A 163 -51.82 -11.87 -71.36
CA GLY A 163 -52.37 -12.37 -70.09
C GLY A 163 -53.60 -13.27 -70.19
N ALA A 164 -54.16 -13.50 -71.37
CA ALA A 164 -55.23 -14.49 -71.55
C ALA A 164 -54.67 -15.93 -71.56
N PRO A 165 -55.33 -16.91 -70.89
CA PRO A 165 -54.85 -18.30 -70.83
C PRO A 165 -54.74 -18.90 -72.23
N ILE A 166 -53.61 -19.56 -72.52
CA ILE A 166 -53.36 -20.33 -73.73
C ILE A 166 -53.28 -21.81 -73.34
N THR A 167 -53.92 -22.65 -74.13
CA THR A 167 -53.74 -24.10 -74.09
C THR A 167 -52.88 -24.49 -75.28
N PHE A 168 -51.70 -25.06 -75.02
CA PHE A 168 -50.84 -25.60 -76.09
C PHE A 168 -51.31 -27.01 -76.45
N THR A 169 -51.25 -27.35 -77.74
CA THR A 169 -51.51 -28.69 -78.25
C THR A 169 -50.38 -29.08 -79.20
N ASP A 170 -49.89 -30.31 -79.09
CA ASP A 170 -48.85 -30.82 -79.99
C ASP A 170 -49.43 -31.05 -81.40
N THR A 171 -48.76 -30.48 -82.41
CA THR A 171 -49.08 -30.71 -83.82
C THR A 171 -47.92 -31.42 -84.51
N ASN A 172 -48.23 -32.50 -85.23
CA ASN A 172 -47.25 -33.32 -85.93
C ASN A 172 -46.71 -32.59 -87.18
N ALA A 173 -45.40 -32.68 -87.41
CA ALA A 173 -44.65 -31.91 -88.41
C ALA A 173 -45.08 -32.16 -89.87
N SER A 174 -45.81 -33.24 -90.14
CA SER A 174 -46.38 -33.55 -91.46
C SER A 174 -47.56 -32.67 -91.88
N HIS A 175 -48.18 -31.94 -90.94
CA HIS A 175 -49.40 -31.15 -91.20
C HIS A 175 -49.15 -29.71 -91.66
N VAL A 176 -47.89 -29.25 -91.69
CA VAL A 176 -47.52 -27.89 -92.13
C VAL A 176 -46.78 -27.96 -93.47
N LYS A 177 -47.46 -27.60 -94.57
CA LYS A 177 -46.84 -27.48 -95.90
C LYS A 177 -45.70 -26.46 -95.86
N GLY A 178 -44.45 -26.92 -96.01
CA GLY A 178 -43.28 -26.09 -96.28
C GLY A 178 -42.08 -26.19 -95.32
N SER A 179 -42.04 -27.14 -94.38
CA SER A 179 -41.02 -27.12 -93.30
C SER A 179 -40.16 -28.39 -93.14
N TYR A 180 -40.05 -29.26 -94.15
CA TYR A 180 -39.06 -30.34 -94.15
C TYR A 180 -38.68 -30.78 -95.58
N VAL A 181 -37.38 -30.90 -95.85
CA VAL A 181 -36.81 -31.52 -97.06
C VAL A 181 -36.00 -32.73 -96.60
N GLU A 182 -36.44 -33.92 -97.01
CA GLU A 182 -35.77 -35.19 -96.74
C GLU A 182 -34.69 -35.43 -97.82
N CYS A 183 -33.42 -35.62 -97.42
CA CYS A 183 -32.33 -35.99 -98.33
C CYS A 183 -32.10 -37.51 -98.28
N THR A 184 -32.74 -38.25 -99.18
CA THR A 184 -32.46 -39.68 -99.38
C THR A 184 -31.19 -39.87 -100.21
N SER A 185 -30.35 -40.84 -99.85
CA SER A 185 -29.15 -41.19 -100.63
C SER A 185 -29.53 -41.70 -102.03
N TYR A 186 -28.83 -41.20 -103.06
CA TYR A 186 -28.94 -41.68 -104.44
C TYR A 186 -27.67 -42.45 -104.80
N GLN A 187 -27.82 -43.61 -105.46
CA GLN A 187 -26.69 -44.38 -105.94
C GLN A 187 -26.17 -43.77 -107.25
N ASP A 188 -25.02 -43.08 -107.15
CA ASP A 188 -24.30 -42.58 -108.31
C ASP A 188 -23.57 -43.74 -109.02
N LYS A 189 -24.00 -44.03 -110.25
CA LYS A 189 -23.44 -45.11 -111.09
C LYS A 189 -22.11 -44.74 -111.74
N THR A 190 -21.58 -43.55 -111.48
CA THR A 190 -20.40 -42.99 -112.17
C THR A 190 -19.07 -43.37 -111.48
N PHE A 191 -19.10 -43.99 -110.30
CA PHE A 191 -17.90 -44.43 -109.56
C PHE A 191 -17.83 -45.96 -109.42
N SER A 192 -16.87 -46.60 -110.10
CA SER A 192 -16.56 -48.02 -109.93
C SER A 192 -15.36 -48.21 -108.99
N ILE A 193 -15.62 -48.43 -107.70
CA ILE A 193 -14.57 -48.70 -106.71
C ILE A 193 -14.20 -50.20 -106.81
N LYS A 194 -12.95 -50.51 -107.19
CA LYS A 194 -12.42 -51.89 -107.17
C LYS A 194 -12.18 -52.31 -105.72
N MET A 195 -12.93 -53.30 -105.25
CA MET A 195 -12.81 -53.87 -103.91
C MET A 195 -11.64 -54.87 -103.88
N LEU A 196 -10.66 -54.63 -103.03
CA LEU A 196 -9.55 -55.56 -102.74
C LEU A 196 -9.63 -55.95 -101.26
N GLU A 197 -9.69 -57.25 -100.97
CA GLU A 197 -9.74 -57.77 -99.61
C GLU A 197 -8.37 -57.70 -98.93
N LYS A 198 -8.34 -57.17 -97.70
CA LYS A 198 -7.15 -57.11 -96.86
C LYS A 198 -7.50 -57.65 -95.49
N ASP A 199 -6.81 -58.70 -95.09
CA ASP A 199 -7.01 -59.35 -93.80
C ASP A 199 -6.32 -58.54 -92.69
N VAL A 200 -7.09 -58.07 -91.71
CA VAL A 200 -6.62 -57.20 -90.61
C VAL A 200 -7.31 -57.63 -89.31
N GLY A 201 -6.52 -57.96 -88.29
CA GLY A 201 -6.99 -58.16 -86.91
C GLY A 201 -6.92 -56.87 -86.10
N ILE A 202 -7.98 -56.54 -85.35
CA ILE A 202 -8.08 -55.38 -84.47
C ILE A 202 -8.16 -55.87 -83.02
N GLU A 203 -7.23 -55.43 -82.17
CA GLU A 203 -7.29 -55.65 -80.73
C GLU A 203 -7.82 -54.37 -80.06
N MET A 204 -8.96 -54.46 -79.36
CA MET A 204 -9.67 -53.31 -78.80
C MET A 204 -9.42 -53.15 -77.29
N VAL A 205 -8.15 -53.15 -76.86
CA VAL A 205 -7.78 -52.77 -75.50
C VAL A 205 -7.23 -51.34 -75.51
N PRO A 206 -7.85 -50.38 -74.81
CA PRO A 206 -7.29 -49.04 -74.69
C PRO A 206 -5.93 -49.10 -73.99
N LYS A 207 -4.91 -48.44 -74.55
CA LYS A 207 -3.61 -48.28 -73.88
C LYS A 207 -3.81 -47.44 -72.62
N VAL A 208 -3.78 -48.07 -71.45
CA VAL A 208 -3.90 -47.37 -70.16
C VAL A 208 -2.52 -46.87 -69.74
N ARG A 209 -2.44 -45.60 -69.32
CA ARG A 209 -1.24 -45.00 -68.71
C ARG A 209 -1.65 -44.41 -67.37
N GLU A 210 -0.90 -44.71 -66.32
CA GLU A 210 -1.10 -44.04 -65.02
C GLU A 210 -0.50 -42.64 -65.06
N ALA A 211 -1.29 -41.65 -64.65
CA ALA A 211 -0.87 -40.28 -64.48
C ALA A 211 -1.30 -39.81 -63.08
N SER A 212 -0.34 -39.38 -62.28
CA SER A 212 -0.62 -38.66 -61.04
C SER A 212 -0.55 -37.16 -61.31
N THR A 213 -1.46 -36.41 -60.70
CA THR A 213 -1.48 -34.95 -60.72
C THR A 213 -1.63 -34.46 -59.29
N GLN A 214 -0.77 -33.53 -58.89
CA GLN A 214 -0.87 -32.84 -57.62
C GLN A 214 -1.02 -31.35 -57.93
N THR A 215 -2.16 -30.77 -57.54
CA THR A 215 -2.43 -29.35 -57.72
C THR A 215 -1.56 -28.55 -56.76
N LYS A 216 -0.81 -27.58 -57.29
CA LYS A 216 -0.07 -26.63 -56.46
C LYS A 216 -1.08 -25.67 -55.85
N TRP A 217 -1.30 -25.76 -54.54
CA TRP A 217 -2.24 -24.88 -53.85
C TRP A 217 -1.69 -23.45 -53.87
N THR A 218 -2.33 -22.57 -54.64
CA THR A 218 -2.08 -21.12 -54.61
C THR A 218 -3.26 -20.48 -53.91
N TYR A 219 -2.98 -19.64 -52.90
CA TYR A 219 -4.03 -18.95 -52.17
C TYR A 219 -4.40 -17.66 -52.92
N PRO A 220 -5.69 -17.42 -53.22
CA PRO A 220 -6.11 -16.13 -53.76
C PRO A 220 -5.91 -15.05 -52.70
N LYS A 221 -5.12 -14.01 -53.00
CA LYS A 221 -5.04 -12.81 -52.16
C LYS A 221 -6.15 -11.85 -52.58
N ASN A 222 -7.09 -11.57 -51.67
CA ASN A 222 -8.08 -10.53 -51.89
C ASN A 222 -7.37 -9.17 -51.83
N ALA A 223 -7.53 -8.33 -52.85
CA ALA A 223 -7.05 -6.96 -52.84
C ALA A 223 -8.25 -6.02 -52.71
N ALA A 224 -8.22 -5.12 -51.73
CA ALA A 224 -9.19 -4.06 -51.56
C ALA A 224 -8.46 -2.71 -51.54
N THR A 225 -9.04 -1.70 -52.18
CA THR A 225 -8.48 -0.34 -52.18
C THR A 225 -9.27 0.52 -51.20
N GLN A 226 -8.58 1.11 -50.23
CA GLN A 226 -9.13 2.13 -49.36
C GLN A 226 -8.61 3.50 -49.81
N TYR A 227 -9.51 4.47 -49.96
CA TYR A 227 -9.11 5.83 -50.30
C TYR A 227 -8.82 6.62 -49.03
N PHE A 228 -7.73 7.37 -49.04
CA PHE A 228 -7.44 8.36 -48.01
C PHE A 228 -7.70 9.77 -48.56
N PRO A 229 -8.18 10.71 -47.71
CA PRO A 229 -8.34 12.09 -48.12
C PRO A 229 -6.98 12.68 -48.50
N ARG A 230 -6.90 13.26 -49.70
CA ARG A 230 -5.68 13.90 -50.20
C ARG A 230 -5.26 15.02 -49.24
N GLN A 231 -4.05 14.92 -48.70
CA GLN A 231 -3.44 16.02 -47.96
C GLN A 231 -2.91 17.05 -48.94
N LEU A 232 -3.35 18.31 -48.81
CA LEU A 232 -2.85 19.42 -49.62
C LEU A 232 -1.43 19.79 -49.18
N SER A 233 -0.56 20.12 -50.15
CA SER A 233 0.76 20.67 -49.84
C SER A 233 0.62 22.04 -49.15
N ASN A 234 1.66 22.50 -48.47
CA ASN A 234 1.61 23.80 -47.78
C ASN A 234 1.38 24.96 -48.76
N GLU A 235 1.88 24.87 -49.98
CA GLU A 235 1.67 25.85 -51.06
C GLU A 235 0.21 25.87 -51.53
N GLU A 236 -0.40 24.70 -51.76
CA GLU A 236 -1.82 24.58 -52.15
C GLU A 236 -2.76 25.09 -51.03
N LYS A 237 -2.37 24.90 -49.77
CA LYS A 237 -3.10 25.43 -48.61
C LYS A 237 -3.09 26.96 -48.61
N GLU A 238 -1.93 27.60 -48.80
CA GLU A 238 -1.83 29.06 -48.84
C GLU A 238 -2.59 29.67 -50.02
N GLU A 239 -2.57 29.02 -51.20
CA GLU A 239 -3.37 29.42 -52.35
C GLU A 239 -4.88 29.29 -52.06
N SER A 240 -5.30 28.21 -51.40
CA SER A 240 -6.70 28.03 -51.00
C SER A 240 -7.16 29.05 -49.95
N LEU A 241 -6.30 29.40 -48.98
CA LEU A 241 -6.58 30.36 -47.91
C LEU A 241 -6.62 31.81 -48.41
N SER A 242 -5.84 32.11 -49.45
CA SER A 242 -5.84 33.43 -50.09
C SER A 242 -7.02 33.64 -51.05
N SER A 243 -7.73 32.56 -51.43
CA SER A 243 -8.90 32.60 -52.32
C SER A 243 -10.04 33.48 -51.80
N GLU A 244 -10.49 34.42 -52.63
CA GLU A 244 -11.61 35.32 -52.30
C GLU A 244 -12.92 34.57 -52.05
N LYS A 245 -13.16 33.48 -52.78
CA LYS A 245 -14.37 32.64 -52.60
C LYS A 245 -14.46 32.05 -51.20
N LEU A 246 -13.32 31.65 -50.63
CA LEU A 246 -13.28 31.10 -49.27
C LEU A 246 -13.49 32.20 -48.23
N LYS A 247 -12.94 33.41 -48.44
CA LYS A 247 -13.15 34.56 -47.55
C LYS A 247 -14.62 35.00 -47.52
N GLU A 248 -15.28 35.06 -48.67
CA GLU A 248 -16.72 35.36 -48.75
C GLU A 248 -17.56 34.31 -48.01
N PHE A 249 -17.24 33.02 -48.20
CA PHE A 249 -17.89 31.92 -47.50
C PHE A 249 -17.70 32.04 -45.98
N LEU A 250 -16.47 32.22 -45.51
CA LEU A 250 -16.16 32.37 -44.09
C LEU A 250 -16.89 33.56 -43.48
N THR A 251 -16.96 34.69 -44.18
CA THR A 251 -17.71 35.87 -43.72
C THR A 251 -19.19 35.58 -43.58
N SER A 252 -19.78 34.80 -44.50
CA SER A 252 -21.19 34.41 -44.43
C SER A 252 -21.50 33.42 -43.30
N VAL A 253 -20.57 32.52 -43.00
CA VAL A 253 -20.72 31.48 -41.97
C VAL A 253 -20.38 32.03 -40.59
N HIS A 254 -19.49 33.03 -40.51
CA HIS A 254 -19.05 33.66 -39.27
C HIS A 254 -20.24 34.09 -38.39
N SER A 255 -21.22 34.80 -38.96
CA SER A 255 -22.40 35.23 -38.21
C SER A 255 -23.25 34.06 -37.69
N ARG A 256 -23.31 32.94 -38.43
CA ARG A 256 -24.05 31.74 -37.96
C ARG A 256 -23.32 31.03 -36.83
N MET A 257 -21.99 30.96 -36.92
CA MET A 257 -21.13 30.40 -35.88
C MET A 257 -21.20 31.24 -34.60
N GLU A 258 -21.15 32.56 -34.73
CA GLU A 258 -21.22 33.51 -33.61
C GLU A 258 -22.53 33.37 -32.81
N ILE A 259 -23.67 33.26 -33.51
CA ILE A 259 -24.97 33.02 -32.88
C ILE A 259 -24.99 31.68 -32.13
N ALA A 260 -24.42 30.61 -32.71
CA ALA A 260 -24.36 29.30 -32.07
C ALA A 260 -23.46 29.31 -30.83
N LEU A 261 -22.34 30.02 -30.87
CA LEU A 261 -21.44 30.18 -29.73
C LEU A 261 -22.11 30.96 -28.59
N GLN A 262 -22.77 32.08 -28.90
CA GLN A 262 -23.54 32.85 -27.92
C GLN A 262 -24.64 31.99 -27.27
N GLN A 263 -25.35 31.17 -28.06
CA GLN A 263 -26.37 30.28 -27.52
C GLN A 263 -25.80 29.24 -26.55
N ASN A 264 -24.64 28.65 -26.86
CA ASN A 264 -23.96 27.70 -25.97
C ASN A 264 -23.43 28.35 -24.69
N GLU A 265 -23.00 29.62 -24.76
CA GLU A 265 -22.51 30.37 -23.61
C GLU A 265 -23.64 30.80 -22.67
N ILE A 266 -24.81 31.17 -23.22
CA ILE A 266 -25.99 31.56 -22.43
C ILE A 266 -26.46 30.41 -21.53
N MET A 267 -26.45 29.17 -22.00
CA MET A 267 -26.90 28.03 -21.22
C MET A 267 -26.28 26.72 -21.73
N ASN A 268 -25.61 25.98 -20.84
CA ASN A 268 -25.12 24.64 -21.14
C ASN A 268 -26.26 23.61 -21.00
N ALA A 269 -26.89 23.26 -22.11
CA ALA A 269 -27.99 22.28 -22.15
C ALA A 269 -27.58 20.85 -21.76
N PHE A 270 -26.28 20.56 -21.66
CA PHE A 270 -25.73 19.25 -21.30
C PHE A 270 -25.10 19.26 -19.90
N PHE A 271 -25.31 20.32 -19.12
CA PHE A 271 -24.89 20.35 -17.73
C PHE A 271 -25.77 19.39 -16.93
N ASP A 272 -25.14 18.43 -16.26
CA ASP A 272 -25.84 17.47 -15.41
C ASP A 272 -26.01 18.07 -14.01
N ASP A 273 -27.16 18.72 -13.80
CA ASP A 273 -27.53 19.31 -12.51
C ASP A 273 -27.47 18.28 -11.37
N TRP A 274 -27.77 17.00 -11.64
CA TRP A 274 -27.75 15.95 -10.62
C TRP A 274 -26.33 15.62 -10.18
N LYS A 275 -25.37 15.62 -11.11
CA LYS A 275 -23.95 15.43 -10.78
C LYS A 275 -23.36 16.63 -10.03
N ALA A 276 -23.80 17.84 -10.35
CA ALA A 276 -23.41 19.05 -9.63
C ALA A 276 -23.99 19.11 -8.21
N LEU A 277 -25.16 18.52 -7.98
CA LEU A 277 -25.79 18.40 -6.66
C LEU A 277 -25.22 17.23 -5.82
N ALA A 278 -24.55 16.27 -6.44
CA ALA A 278 -24.06 15.07 -5.76
C ALA A 278 -22.81 15.27 -4.89
N GLU A 279 -22.14 16.43 -4.95
CA GLU A 279 -20.96 16.70 -4.09
C GLU A 279 -21.33 16.94 -2.62
N ASP A 280 -22.62 17.13 -2.28
CA ASP A 280 -23.13 17.32 -0.92
C ASP A 280 -24.08 16.20 -0.42
N GLU A 281 -23.90 14.97 -0.91
CA GLU A 281 -24.52 13.74 -0.36
C GLU A 281 -23.92 13.32 1.01
N SER A 282 -23.66 14.29 1.91
CA SER A 282 -23.45 14.04 3.34
C SER A 282 -24.70 14.34 4.18
N SER A 283 -25.78 14.78 3.54
CA SER A 283 -27.01 15.25 4.19
C SER A 283 -28.28 14.50 3.75
N SER A 284 -28.18 13.25 3.28
CA SER A 284 -29.34 12.42 2.98
C SER A 284 -30.05 11.93 4.25
N GLY A 285 -30.82 12.84 4.88
CA GLY A 285 -32.10 12.61 5.58
C GLY A 285 -32.20 11.65 6.78
N GLY A 286 -31.27 10.72 6.97
CA GLY A 286 -31.11 9.92 8.17
C GLY A 286 -30.17 10.63 9.14
N LYS A 287 -30.42 10.51 10.45
CA LYS A 287 -29.37 10.85 11.42
C LYS A 287 -28.14 10.00 11.03
N PRO A 288 -26.95 10.58 10.82
CA PRO A 288 -25.77 9.76 10.55
C PRO A 288 -25.57 8.85 11.77
N ASP A 289 -25.60 7.54 11.56
CA ASP A 289 -25.46 6.57 12.64
C ASP A 289 -24.09 6.76 13.29
N VAL A 290 -24.08 7.24 14.54
CA VAL A 290 -22.86 7.46 15.34
C VAL A 290 -22.56 6.17 16.09
N TYR A 291 -21.85 5.24 15.47
CA TYR A 291 -21.39 4.01 16.15
C TYR A 291 -19.91 3.75 15.88
N LEU A 292 -19.27 3.02 16.79
CA LEU A 292 -17.95 2.43 16.61
C LEU A 292 -18.15 1.05 15.99
N LYS A 293 -17.55 0.83 14.82
CA LYS A 293 -17.70 -0.44 14.11
C LYS A 293 -16.63 -1.40 14.58
N ALA A 294 -17.00 -2.59 15.06
CA ALA A 294 -16.01 -3.59 15.43
C ALA A 294 -15.15 -3.98 14.22
N TYR A 295 -13.83 -3.83 14.34
CA TYR A 295 -12.87 -4.17 13.29
C TYR A 295 -12.24 -5.53 13.56
N GLN A 296 -11.61 -5.69 14.73
CA GLN A 296 -10.91 -6.92 15.11
C GLN A 296 -10.85 -7.05 16.63
N SER A 297 -10.57 -8.26 17.14
CA SER A 297 -10.27 -8.46 18.55
C SER A 297 -9.13 -9.46 18.69
N PHE A 298 -8.22 -9.20 19.64
CA PHE A 298 -7.03 -9.98 19.90
C PHE A 298 -7.12 -10.55 21.31
N THR A 299 -6.79 -11.83 21.45
CA THR A 299 -6.74 -12.54 22.73
C THR A 299 -5.73 -13.67 22.61
N ASP A 300 -4.97 -13.90 23.66
CA ASP A 300 -4.07 -15.05 23.75
C ASP A 300 -4.40 -15.90 24.98
N LEU A 301 -4.51 -17.21 24.76
CA LEU A 301 -4.94 -18.15 25.81
C LEU A 301 -3.79 -18.53 26.77
N ARG A 302 -2.53 -18.22 26.44
CA ARG A 302 -1.36 -18.58 27.24
C ARG A 302 -0.96 -17.46 28.19
N TYR A 303 -0.88 -16.23 27.68
CA TYR A 303 -0.33 -15.07 28.38
C TYR A 303 -1.39 -14.05 28.83
N LEU A 304 -2.54 -13.93 28.15
CA LEU A 304 -3.57 -12.94 28.49
C LEU A 304 -4.76 -13.53 29.26
N LYS A 305 -4.91 -14.85 29.28
CA LYS A 305 -6.04 -15.50 29.95
C LYS A 305 -6.07 -15.16 31.45
N ASP A 306 -7.23 -14.69 31.92
CA ASP A 306 -7.47 -14.31 33.32
C ASP A 306 -6.51 -13.20 33.81
N ARG A 307 -5.95 -12.41 32.89
CA ARG A 307 -5.10 -11.25 33.18
C ARG A 307 -5.76 -9.96 32.70
N THR A 308 -5.58 -8.91 33.48
CA THR A 308 -6.08 -7.57 33.15
C THR A 308 -5.06 -6.85 32.28
N ILE A 309 -5.48 -6.34 31.12
CA ILE A 309 -4.63 -5.49 30.29
C ILE A 309 -4.38 -4.16 31.02
N SER A 310 -3.10 -3.79 31.18
CA SER A 310 -2.69 -2.61 31.93
C SER A 310 -2.45 -1.39 31.03
N CYS A 311 -1.90 -1.60 29.84
CA CYS A 311 -1.54 -0.53 28.90
C CYS A 311 -1.60 -1.04 27.46
N ILE A 312 -1.98 -0.14 26.55
CA ILE A 312 -1.99 -0.36 25.09
C ILE A 312 -1.22 0.76 24.43
N CYS A 313 -0.30 0.41 23.52
CA CYS A 313 0.40 1.38 22.70
C CYS A 313 0.41 0.96 21.23
N TRP A 314 0.00 1.88 20.36
CA TRP A 314 0.12 1.72 18.91
C TRP A 314 1.55 1.96 18.47
N HIS A 315 2.00 1.20 17.48
CA HIS A 315 3.29 1.49 16.87
C HIS A 315 3.23 2.84 16.12
N PRO A 316 4.20 3.75 16.31
CA PRO A 316 4.09 5.11 15.79
C PRO A 316 4.23 5.22 14.25
N THR A 317 4.97 4.30 13.62
CA THR A 317 5.26 4.34 12.17
C THR A 317 4.61 3.21 11.35
N ILE A 318 4.58 1.98 11.85
CA ILE A 318 4.07 0.81 11.13
C ILE A 318 2.55 0.68 11.31
N TYR A 319 1.83 0.57 10.18
CA TYR A 319 0.38 0.41 10.16
C TYR A 319 -0.06 -0.93 10.78
N GLY A 320 -1.03 -0.88 11.70
CA GLY A 320 -1.74 -2.06 12.19
C GLY A 320 -0.99 -2.86 13.25
N ILE A 321 0.11 -2.33 13.79
CA ILE A 321 0.86 -2.94 14.88
C ILE A 321 0.43 -2.33 16.22
N ILE A 322 0.09 -3.19 17.18
CA ILE A 322 -0.37 -2.78 18.51
C ILE A 322 0.29 -3.66 19.58
N ALA A 323 0.91 -3.03 20.56
CA ALA A 323 1.50 -3.70 21.71
C ALA A 323 0.56 -3.62 22.92
N VAL A 324 0.53 -4.69 23.71
CA VAL A 324 -0.34 -4.84 24.88
C VAL A 324 0.44 -5.44 26.04
N SER A 325 0.38 -4.80 27.20
CA SER A 325 0.88 -5.35 28.46
C SER A 325 -0.28 -5.87 29.31
N ALA A 326 -0.06 -6.97 30.02
CA ALA A 326 -1.03 -7.53 30.93
C ALA A 326 -0.41 -7.79 32.30
N ARG A 327 -1.26 -7.72 33.32
CA ARG A 327 -0.89 -7.98 34.71
C ARG A 327 -1.85 -8.96 35.35
N GLU A 328 -1.38 -9.66 36.38
CA GLU A 328 -2.22 -10.55 37.15
C GLU A 328 -3.33 -9.77 37.87
N GLN A 329 -4.55 -10.31 37.82
CA GLN A 329 -5.69 -9.75 38.52
C GLN A 329 -5.61 -10.17 40.00
N LEU A 330 -4.98 -9.36 40.84
CA LEU A 330 -4.95 -9.59 42.30
C LEU A 330 -6.11 -8.86 42.97
N SER A 331 -6.91 -9.57 43.76
CA SER A 331 -7.81 -8.92 44.71
C SER A 331 -7.00 -8.19 45.80
N TYR A 332 -7.56 -7.14 46.42
CA TYR A 332 -6.90 -6.38 47.48
C TYR A 332 -6.43 -7.27 48.66
N GLU A 333 -7.15 -8.35 48.95
CA GLU A 333 -6.80 -9.33 49.98
C GLU A 333 -5.66 -10.28 49.55
N GLU A 334 -5.52 -10.53 48.25
CA GLU A 334 -4.42 -11.32 47.67
C GLU A 334 -3.14 -10.49 47.47
N GLN A 335 -3.26 -9.18 47.27
CA GLN A 335 -2.12 -8.23 47.30
C GLN A 335 -1.37 -8.24 48.63
N VAL A 336 -2.03 -8.55 49.74
CA VAL A 336 -1.38 -8.64 51.07
C VAL A 336 -0.62 -9.97 51.25
N ASN A 337 -0.96 -11.00 50.48
CA ASN A 337 -0.41 -12.37 50.59
C ASN A 337 0.59 -12.71 49.46
N LEU A 338 1.21 -11.69 48.86
CA LEU A 338 2.02 -11.73 47.61
C LEU A 338 3.22 -12.70 47.57
N SER A 339 3.60 -13.38 48.66
CA SER A 339 4.86 -14.14 48.70
C SER A 339 4.83 -15.49 47.96
N ASP A 340 3.66 -16.10 47.75
CA ASP A 340 3.62 -17.55 47.44
C ASP A 340 3.00 -17.93 46.08
N LYS A 341 2.43 -16.99 45.31
CA LYS A 341 1.72 -17.30 44.03
C LYS A 341 2.37 -16.78 42.74
N SER A 342 3.24 -15.77 42.81
CA SER A 342 3.72 -15.01 41.62
C SER A 342 4.73 -15.74 40.72
N LEU A 343 5.02 -17.03 40.94
CA LEU A 343 6.12 -17.76 40.27
C LEU A 343 5.68 -18.63 39.09
N LEU A 344 4.38 -18.75 38.80
CA LEU A 344 3.87 -19.76 37.85
C LEU A 344 3.71 -19.27 36.40
N GLN A 345 3.72 -17.96 36.14
CA GLN A 345 3.55 -17.42 34.77
C GLN A 345 4.46 -16.21 34.51
N GLN A 346 5.22 -16.27 33.42
CA GLN A 346 6.08 -15.19 32.96
C GLN A 346 5.24 -13.98 32.48
N SER A 347 5.60 -12.79 32.94
CA SER A 347 5.05 -11.53 32.46
C SER A 347 5.62 -11.17 31.09
N VAL A 348 4.75 -10.81 30.15
CA VAL A 348 5.16 -10.47 28.78
C VAL A 348 4.36 -9.28 28.23
N ILE A 349 4.93 -8.59 27.25
CA ILE A 349 4.20 -7.69 26.36
C ILE A 349 3.98 -8.41 25.03
N LEU A 350 2.74 -8.42 24.54
CA LEU A 350 2.40 -9.03 23.25
C LEU A 350 2.25 -7.95 22.18
N CYS A 351 2.92 -8.15 21.05
CA CYS A 351 2.81 -7.29 19.89
C CYS A 351 1.95 -7.98 18.83
N TRP A 352 0.80 -7.41 18.51
CA TRP A 352 -0.17 -7.91 17.54
C TRP A 352 -0.10 -7.14 16.23
N SER A 353 -0.58 -7.78 15.17
CA SER A 353 -0.69 -7.20 13.83
C SER A 353 -2.09 -7.40 13.28
N PHE A 354 -2.61 -6.41 12.55
CA PHE A 354 -3.88 -6.57 11.82
C PHE A 354 -3.82 -7.68 10.76
N PHE A 355 -2.62 -7.98 10.26
CA PHE A 355 -2.41 -8.98 9.21
C PHE A 355 -2.47 -10.43 9.74
N ASP A 356 -2.10 -10.66 11.00
CA ASP A 356 -2.27 -11.94 11.69
C ASP A 356 -3.02 -11.74 13.02
N PRO A 357 -4.35 -11.92 13.02
CA PRO A 357 -5.15 -11.84 14.25
C PRO A 357 -4.88 -12.93 15.28
N ILE A 358 -4.34 -14.06 14.84
CA ILE A 358 -4.37 -15.29 15.62
C ILE A 358 -3.09 -15.42 16.43
N HIS A 359 -1.96 -15.00 15.87
CA HIS A 359 -0.66 -15.11 16.53
C HIS A 359 -0.02 -13.74 16.76
N PRO A 360 0.53 -13.48 17.96
CA PRO A 360 1.33 -12.29 18.18
C PRO A 360 2.59 -12.34 17.31
N GLN A 361 3.01 -11.19 16.79
CA GLN A 361 4.20 -11.07 15.95
C GLN A 361 5.49 -11.11 16.77
N LEU A 362 5.50 -10.44 17.94
CA LEU A 362 6.62 -10.43 18.89
C LEU A 362 6.09 -10.62 20.31
N ILE A 363 6.90 -11.23 21.16
CA ILE A 363 6.66 -11.32 22.60
C ILE A 363 7.85 -10.67 23.30
N PHE A 364 7.63 -9.73 24.21
CA PHE A 364 8.71 -9.12 24.98
C PHE A 364 8.78 -9.75 26.37
N GLU A 365 9.96 -10.28 26.71
CA GLU A 365 10.25 -10.79 28.05
C GLU A 365 10.27 -9.62 29.04
N CYS A 366 9.48 -9.72 30.10
CA CYS A 366 9.44 -8.72 31.17
C CYS A 366 9.97 -9.35 32.47
N PRO A 367 10.79 -8.62 33.26
CA PRO A 367 11.25 -9.13 34.53
C PRO A 367 10.10 -9.29 35.54
N GLU A 368 9.11 -8.40 35.46
CA GLU A 368 7.92 -8.36 36.32
C GLU A 368 6.73 -7.78 35.53
N ASP A 369 5.52 -7.83 36.10
CA ASP A 369 4.31 -7.26 35.49
C ASP A 369 4.47 -5.77 35.15
N VAL A 370 4.22 -5.43 33.88
CA VAL A 370 4.35 -4.07 33.33
C VAL A 370 3.02 -3.32 33.47
N TYR A 371 3.07 -2.14 34.08
CA TYR A 371 1.90 -1.29 34.32
C TYR A 371 1.67 -0.26 33.20
N CYS A 372 2.74 0.31 32.68
CA CYS A 372 2.72 1.30 31.61
C CYS A 372 3.96 1.13 30.73
N PHE A 373 3.84 1.37 29.44
CA PHE A 373 4.96 1.39 28.51
C PHE A 373 4.66 2.29 27.32
N GLN A 374 5.71 2.80 26.68
CA GLN A 374 5.58 3.70 25.53
C GLN A 374 6.76 3.53 24.56
N PHE A 375 6.46 3.54 23.25
CA PHE A 375 7.47 3.65 22.20
C PHE A 375 8.14 5.02 22.23
N SER A 376 9.46 5.09 21.99
CA SER A 376 10.14 6.37 21.87
C SER A 376 9.64 7.12 20.62
N PRO A 377 9.25 8.40 20.75
CA PRO A 377 8.83 9.23 19.60
C PRO A 377 9.93 9.48 18.58
N GLY A 378 11.19 9.53 19.03
CA GLY A 378 12.36 9.76 18.18
C GLY A 378 12.82 8.50 17.46
N ASP A 379 12.89 7.37 18.18
CA ASP A 379 13.27 6.07 17.65
C ASP A 379 12.23 5.00 18.02
N PRO A 380 11.32 4.63 17.10
CA PRO A 380 10.29 3.61 17.33
C PRO A 380 10.84 2.23 17.73
N ASN A 381 12.14 1.97 17.53
CA ASN A 381 12.74 0.70 17.90
C ASN A 381 13.01 0.59 19.42
N ILE A 382 13.01 1.70 20.14
CA ILE A 382 13.24 1.72 21.58
C ILE A 382 11.90 1.84 22.31
N ILE A 383 11.70 0.95 23.28
CA ILE A 383 10.50 0.89 24.12
C ILE A 383 10.93 1.02 25.56
N ALA A 384 10.26 1.88 26.33
CA ALA A 384 10.44 1.99 27.77
C ALA A 384 9.17 1.59 28.49
N GLY A 385 9.30 0.91 29.64
CA GLY A 385 8.18 0.47 30.44
C GLY A 385 8.48 0.44 31.92
N GLY A 386 7.41 0.54 32.71
CA GLY A 386 7.45 0.59 34.16
C GLY A 386 6.80 -0.66 34.78
N CYS A 387 7.52 -1.29 35.70
CA CYS A 387 7.13 -2.53 36.36
C CYS A 387 6.42 -2.29 37.71
N ILE A 388 5.74 -3.34 38.20
CA ILE A 388 5.05 -3.37 39.51
C ILE A 388 5.99 -3.14 40.70
N ASN A 389 7.24 -3.57 40.58
CA ASN A 389 8.25 -3.40 41.63
C ASN A 389 8.94 -2.02 41.62
N GLY A 390 8.51 -1.12 40.73
CA GLY A 390 9.02 0.24 40.61
C GLY A 390 10.21 0.41 39.65
N GLN A 391 10.76 -0.68 39.09
CA GLN A 391 11.82 -0.60 38.09
C GLN A 391 11.29 -0.12 36.73
N VAL A 392 12.13 0.63 36.03
CA VAL A 392 12.00 0.95 34.59
C VAL A 392 12.85 -0.02 33.78
N VAL A 393 12.32 -0.46 32.64
CA VAL A 393 12.89 -1.45 31.73
C VAL A 393 12.91 -0.88 30.31
N LEU A 394 13.96 -1.21 29.55
CA LEU A 394 14.11 -0.86 28.14
C LEU A 394 14.12 -2.13 27.26
N TRP A 395 13.48 -2.04 26.10
CA TRP A 395 13.56 -3.05 25.04
C TRP A 395 14.02 -2.38 23.74
N ASP A 396 14.76 -3.13 22.93
CA ASP A 396 15.17 -2.76 21.58
C ASP A 396 14.61 -3.79 20.58
N ILE A 397 13.82 -3.33 19.62
CA ILE A 397 13.21 -4.14 18.56
C ILE A 397 13.89 -3.98 17.19
N SER A 398 15.02 -3.28 17.12
CA SER A 398 15.76 -3.00 15.87
C SER A 398 16.07 -4.26 15.05
N GLN A 399 16.40 -5.37 15.71
CA GLN A 399 16.68 -6.66 15.06
C GLN A 399 15.45 -7.31 14.40
N HIS A 400 14.25 -6.85 14.75
CA HIS A 400 12.98 -7.40 14.30
C HIS A 400 12.17 -6.42 13.43
N GLU A 401 12.70 -5.23 13.16
CA GLU A 401 12.03 -4.20 12.37
C GLU A 401 11.66 -4.71 10.97
N GLU A 402 12.58 -5.37 10.28
CA GLU A 402 12.32 -5.93 8.94
C GLU A 402 11.18 -6.96 8.96
N LYS A 403 11.03 -7.75 10.02
CA LYS A 403 9.93 -8.73 10.15
C LYS A 403 8.59 -8.02 10.31
N LEU A 404 8.54 -7.00 11.17
CA LEU A 404 7.35 -6.18 11.37
C LEU A 404 6.95 -5.44 10.09
N GLN A 405 7.91 -4.99 9.29
CA GLN A 405 7.66 -4.35 8.00
C GLN A 405 7.27 -5.36 6.90
N ASN A 406 7.89 -6.54 6.83
CA ASN A 406 7.60 -7.56 5.81
C ASN A 406 6.22 -8.21 5.96
N ALA A 407 5.61 -8.17 7.15
CA ALA A 407 4.20 -8.49 7.32
C ALA A 407 3.28 -7.62 6.41
N LYS A 408 3.75 -6.45 5.96
CA LYS A 408 3.05 -5.52 5.05
C LYS A 408 3.15 -5.93 3.57
N THR A 409 4.29 -6.42 3.10
CA THR A 409 4.55 -6.66 1.67
C THR A 409 3.87 -7.92 1.12
N VAL A 410 3.62 -8.93 1.96
CA VAL A 410 2.86 -10.13 1.58
C VAL A 410 1.40 -9.80 1.23
N ALA A 411 0.85 -8.70 1.76
CA ALA A 411 -0.54 -8.29 1.53
C ALA A 411 -0.71 -7.36 0.30
N ASP A 412 0.26 -6.51 -0.05
CA ASP A 412 0.17 -5.60 -1.21
C ASP A 412 0.14 -6.34 -2.57
N GLY A 413 0.57 -7.61 -2.60
CA GLY A 413 0.39 -8.51 -3.75
C GLY A 413 -1.07 -8.93 -4.00
N ILE A 414 -1.98 -8.65 -3.06
CA ILE A 414 -3.41 -8.95 -3.18
C ILE A 414 -4.17 -7.61 -3.13
N LYS A 415 -4.44 -7.02 -4.28
CA LYS A 415 -5.37 -5.87 -4.38
C LYS A 415 -6.78 -6.33 -4.02
N ILE A 416 -7.18 -6.16 -2.75
CA ILE A 416 -8.51 -6.50 -2.25
C ILE A 416 -9.46 -5.32 -2.50
N THR A 417 -10.27 -5.40 -3.55
CA THR A 417 -11.50 -4.59 -3.69
C THR A 417 -12.58 -5.07 -2.72
N ALA A 418 -13.37 -4.12 -2.20
CA ALA A 418 -14.32 -4.25 -1.09
C ALA A 418 -15.41 -5.34 -1.21
N VAL A 419 -15.51 -6.04 -2.34
CA VAL A 419 -16.45 -7.16 -2.55
C VAL A 419 -15.93 -8.48 -1.93
N ASN A 420 -14.64 -8.58 -1.59
CA ASN A 420 -14.01 -9.84 -1.17
C ASN A 420 -13.95 -10.12 0.34
N MET A 421 -14.46 -9.23 1.21
CA MET A 421 -14.41 -9.43 2.67
C MET A 421 -15.21 -10.66 3.15
N VAL A 422 -16.27 -11.06 2.43
CA VAL A 422 -17.10 -12.21 2.83
C VAL A 422 -16.53 -13.54 2.34
N ASN A 423 -15.76 -13.53 1.24
CA ASN A 423 -15.25 -14.76 0.62
C ASN A 423 -13.91 -15.22 1.21
N ALA A 424 -13.09 -14.31 1.76
CA ALA A 424 -11.81 -14.66 2.38
C ALA A 424 -11.99 -15.54 3.63
N SER A 425 -13.04 -15.29 4.43
CA SER A 425 -13.34 -16.07 5.64
C SER A 425 -13.78 -17.50 5.29
N ILE A 426 -14.55 -17.67 4.21
CA ILE A 426 -15.09 -18.97 3.78
C ILE A 426 -14.01 -19.79 3.06
N LEU A 427 -13.15 -19.16 2.25
CA LEU A 427 -12.04 -19.84 1.58
C LEU A 427 -10.98 -20.36 2.56
N ASN A 428 -10.64 -19.61 3.60
CA ASN A 428 -9.71 -20.08 4.64
C ASN A 428 -10.25 -21.27 5.44
N ILE A 429 -11.56 -21.31 5.68
CA ILE A 429 -12.20 -22.46 6.37
C ILE A 429 -12.24 -23.69 5.45
N LEU A 430 -12.55 -23.52 4.16
CA LEU A 430 -12.62 -24.64 3.22
C LEU A 430 -11.25 -25.21 2.86
N GLN A 431 -10.21 -24.38 2.80
CA GLN A 431 -8.84 -24.84 2.55
C GLN A 431 -8.29 -25.71 3.68
N TYR A 432 -8.78 -25.50 4.91
CA TYR A 432 -8.40 -26.31 6.08
C TYR A 432 -9.10 -27.68 6.14
N ILE A 433 -10.27 -27.82 5.50
CA ILE A 433 -11.06 -29.06 5.55
C ILE A 433 -10.60 -30.10 4.51
N TYR A 434 -9.97 -29.66 3.41
CA TYR A 434 -9.69 -30.53 2.25
C TYR A 434 -8.21 -30.90 2.03
N MET A 435 -7.29 -30.62 2.96
CA MET A 435 -5.87 -30.88 2.75
C MET A 435 -5.40 -32.22 3.37
N SER A 436 -4.97 -33.14 2.51
CA SER A 436 -4.49 -34.49 2.86
C SER A 436 -3.18 -34.48 3.66
N PRO A 437 -2.87 -35.51 4.48
CA PRO A 437 -1.80 -35.48 5.49
C PRO A 437 -0.36 -35.55 4.95
N SER A 438 -0.16 -35.60 3.63
CA SER A 438 1.12 -35.99 3.00
C SER A 438 2.04 -34.82 2.62
N LEU A 439 1.67 -33.56 2.90
CA LEU A 439 2.49 -32.37 2.63
C LEU A 439 3.16 -31.75 3.86
N MET A 440 3.14 -32.44 5.02
CA MET A 440 3.70 -31.95 6.28
C MET A 440 5.22 -32.19 6.44
N GLN A 441 5.99 -32.40 5.38
CA GLN A 441 7.40 -32.81 5.50
C GLN A 441 8.45 -31.94 4.80
N VAL A 442 8.15 -30.68 4.48
CA VAL A 442 9.19 -29.70 4.13
C VAL A 442 8.88 -28.37 4.83
N GLN A 443 9.87 -27.86 5.58
CA GLN A 443 9.89 -26.65 6.43
C GLN A 443 9.28 -26.78 7.85
N GLN A 444 9.91 -27.61 8.67
CA GLN A 444 10.06 -27.30 10.09
C GLN A 444 11.19 -26.28 10.25
N ASN A 445 10.84 -25.02 10.52
CA ASN A 445 11.67 -24.07 11.28
C ASN A 445 10.70 -23.11 12.02
N SER A 446 10.63 -23.30 13.34
CA SER A 446 9.98 -22.49 14.41
C SER A 446 8.53 -22.02 14.23
N THR A 447 7.60 -22.72 14.91
CA THR A 447 6.16 -22.36 15.05
C THR A 447 5.87 -21.36 16.19
N GLU A 448 6.89 -20.76 16.81
CA GLU A 448 6.71 -19.83 17.94
C GLU A 448 7.17 -18.41 17.59
N PRO A 449 6.41 -17.38 18.00
CA PRO A 449 6.80 -15.99 17.79
C PRO A 449 8.10 -15.68 18.52
N PRO A 450 8.98 -14.84 17.95
CA PRO A 450 10.26 -14.51 18.56
C PRO A 450 10.06 -13.78 19.90
N LEU A 451 10.82 -14.23 20.90
CA LEU A 451 10.90 -13.62 22.22
C LEU A 451 12.02 -12.57 22.23
N VAL A 452 11.69 -11.31 22.46
CA VAL A 452 12.64 -10.19 22.58
C VAL A 452 12.94 -9.97 24.04
N ARG A 453 14.23 -10.05 24.41
CA ARG A 453 14.68 -9.77 25.77
C ARG A 453 14.83 -8.28 26.00
N TYR A 454 14.62 -7.85 27.24
CA TYR A 454 14.94 -6.48 27.64
C TYR A 454 16.45 -6.23 27.53
N CYS A 455 16.83 -5.01 27.16
CA CYS A 455 18.23 -4.61 26.99
C CYS A 455 18.84 -3.99 28.26
N ALA A 456 18.01 -3.35 29.10
CA ALA A 456 18.45 -2.80 30.38
C ALA A 456 17.30 -2.71 31.39
N VAL A 457 17.61 -2.95 32.66
CA VAL A 457 16.72 -2.72 33.81
C VAL A 457 17.34 -1.73 34.78
N SER A 458 16.53 -0.82 35.32
CA SER A 458 16.97 0.14 36.34
C SER A 458 17.38 -0.49 37.67
N SER A 459 18.24 0.21 38.42
CA SER A 459 18.70 -0.25 39.72
C SER A 459 17.58 -0.19 40.76
N ILE A 460 17.14 -1.34 41.27
CA ILE A 460 16.05 -1.45 42.27
C ILE A 460 16.21 -0.52 43.49
N GLN A 461 17.45 -0.21 43.87
CA GLN A 461 17.75 0.67 45.01
C GLN A 461 17.40 2.14 44.74
N TYR A 462 17.47 2.57 43.48
CA TYR A 462 17.27 3.97 43.06
C TYR A 462 15.97 4.19 42.29
N SER A 463 15.29 3.11 41.90
CA SER A 463 13.97 3.12 41.27
C SER A 463 12.84 3.44 42.26
N HIS A 464 11.61 3.47 41.75
CA HIS A 464 10.44 3.68 42.60
C HIS A 464 10.27 2.52 43.60
N LYS A 465 9.61 2.78 44.73
CA LYS A 465 9.30 1.78 45.76
C LYS A 465 7.95 1.10 45.58
N LYS A 466 7.08 1.68 44.75
CA LYS A 466 5.74 1.21 44.40
C LYS A 466 5.67 1.07 42.86
N PRO A 467 4.57 0.51 42.31
CA PRO A 467 4.42 0.35 40.86
C PRO A 467 4.61 1.66 40.10
N VAL A 468 5.31 1.60 38.98
CA VAL A 468 5.38 2.73 38.05
C VAL A 468 4.05 2.80 37.32
N THR A 469 3.32 3.88 37.50
CA THR A 469 1.92 3.99 37.03
C THR A 469 1.81 4.70 35.69
N ASP A 470 2.72 5.61 35.40
CA ASP A 470 2.75 6.39 34.16
C ASP A 470 4.20 6.65 33.72
N ILE A 471 4.39 6.75 32.40
CA ILE A 471 5.68 7.00 31.77
C ILE A 471 5.48 7.92 30.57
N HIS A 472 6.32 8.96 30.46
CA HIS A 472 6.29 9.91 29.35
C HIS A 472 7.70 10.21 28.85
N TRP A 473 7.86 10.22 27.53
CA TRP A 473 9.08 10.67 26.85
C TRP A 473 9.13 12.20 26.78
N LEU A 474 10.27 12.81 27.10
CA LEU A 474 10.47 14.25 26.95
C LEU A 474 10.70 14.64 25.47
N PRO A 475 10.37 15.88 25.06
CA PRO A 475 10.63 16.37 23.71
C PRO A 475 12.07 16.21 23.20
N ASP A 476 12.21 15.91 21.91
CA ASP A 476 13.52 15.69 21.25
C ASP A 476 14.36 16.97 21.07
N TYR A 477 13.77 18.15 21.28
CA TYR A 477 14.45 19.45 21.12
C TYR A 477 15.04 20.01 22.41
N PHE A 478 14.77 19.42 23.58
CA PHE A 478 15.42 19.82 24.82
C PHE A 478 15.81 18.64 25.72
N GLU A 479 16.77 18.90 26.61
CA GLU A 479 17.21 17.98 27.64
C GLU A 479 17.35 18.75 28.96
N ASP A 480 16.96 18.10 30.06
CA ASP A 480 17.15 18.60 31.40
C ASP A 480 18.49 18.16 31.99
N ASN A 481 19.18 19.09 32.64
CA ASN A 481 20.37 18.79 33.46
C ASN A 481 19.97 18.39 34.88
N ARG A 482 20.93 17.84 35.65
CA ARG A 482 20.76 17.46 37.08
C ARG A 482 20.21 18.56 38.00
N THR A 483 20.27 19.82 37.57
CA THR A 483 19.74 20.98 38.31
C THR A 483 18.32 21.39 37.89
N GLY A 484 17.66 20.64 37.00
CA GLY A 484 16.34 20.97 36.46
C GLY A 484 16.34 22.16 35.50
N ALA A 485 17.49 22.46 34.87
CA ALA A 485 17.59 23.49 33.85
C ALA A 485 17.53 22.84 32.46
N THR A 486 16.70 23.40 31.58
CA THR A 486 16.45 22.95 30.20
C THR A 486 17.51 23.50 29.23
N PHE A 487 18.03 22.63 28.37
CA PHE A 487 19.02 22.95 27.33
C PHE A 487 18.55 22.45 25.97
N GLU A 488 18.96 23.11 24.90
CA GLU A 488 18.69 22.67 23.53
C GLU A 488 19.37 21.32 23.24
N ASN A 489 18.57 20.31 22.87
CA ASN A 489 19.06 19.02 22.45
C ASN A 489 19.57 19.10 21.01
N ARG A 490 20.89 19.03 20.85
CA ARG A 490 21.55 19.10 19.53
C ARG A 490 21.50 17.79 18.75
N ALA A 491 21.21 16.67 19.42
CA ALA A 491 21.11 15.37 18.77
C ALA A 491 19.77 15.20 18.05
N GLY A 492 18.72 15.91 18.49
CA GLY A 492 17.38 15.77 17.92
C GLY A 492 16.78 14.37 18.11
N ILE A 493 17.21 13.67 19.17
CA ILE A 493 16.74 12.34 19.54
C ILE A 493 16.24 12.40 20.97
N CYS A 494 15.04 11.88 21.20
CA CYS A 494 14.46 11.77 22.53
C CYS A 494 15.23 10.74 23.39
N VAL A 495 15.98 11.21 24.38
CA VAL A 495 16.82 10.37 25.27
C VAL A 495 16.39 10.40 26.74
N GLN A 496 15.44 11.27 27.11
CA GLN A 496 14.98 11.42 28.49
C GLN A 496 13.52 10.99 28.66
N LEU A 497 13.21 10.41 29.81
CA LEU A 497 11.86 9.97 30.17
C LEU A 497 11.53 10.30 31.62
N VAL A 498 10.24 10.45 31.89
CA VAL A 498 9.69 10.79 33.22
C VAL A 498 8.77 9.68 33.66
N THR A 499 8.90 9.24 34.90
CA THR A 499 8.04 8.21 35.52
C THR A 499 7.41 8.72 36.81
N CYS A 500 6.18 8.30 37.11
CA CYS A 500 5.57 8.51 38.43
C CYS A 500 5.15 7.21 39.11
N SER A 501 5.13 7.27 40.43
CA SER A 501 4.64 6.18 41.26
C SER A 501 3.92 6.71 42.50
N PRO A 502 2.93 5.98 43.05
CA PRO A 502 2.27 6.33 44.31
C PRO A 502 3.21 6.31 45.55
N ASP A 503 4.52 6.17 45.35
CA ASP A 503 5.55 6.36 46.38
C ASP A 503 5.91 7.84 46.61
N CYS A 504 5.07 8.74 46.11
CA CYS A 504 5.16 10.19 46.22
C CYS A 504 6.33 10.80 45.44
N SER A 505 6.94 10.05 44.52
CA SER A 505 8.06 10.53 43.72
C SER A 505 7.79 10.53 42.21
N ILE A 506 8.42 11.50 41.55
CA ILE A 506 8.55 11.60 40.09
C ILE A 506 10.04 11.54 39.79
N LEU A 507 10.42 10.64 38.89
CA LEU A 507 11.80 10.39 38.52
C LEU A 507 12.02 10.72 37.04
N PHE A 508 13.08 11.47 36.76
CA PHE A 508 13.54 11.73 35.41
C PHE A 508 14.73 10.82 35.13
N TRP A 509 14.74 10.15 33.98
CA TRP A 509 15.77 9.22 33.58
C TRP A 509 16.40 9.69 32.28
N ASP A 510 17.67 9.36 32.13
CA ASP A 510 18.47 9.71 30.95
C ASP A 510 19.04 8.43 30.33
N ILE A 511 18.94 8.31 29.01
CA ILE A 511 19.49 7.20 28.23
C ILE A 511 20.74 7.74 27.52
N PRO A 512 21.94 7.62 28.13
CA PRO A 512 23.16 8.13 27.53
C PRO A 512 23.42 7.47 26.16
N ALA A 513 23.75 8.30 25.17
CA ALA A 513 24.12 7.83 23.84
C ALA A 513 25.31 6.86 23.93
N THR A 514 25.20 5.72 23.24
CA THR A 514 26.25 4.72 23.14
C THR A 514 27.47 5.36 22.46
N LYS A 515 28.48 5.78 23.23
CA LYS A 515 29.80 6.06 22.67
C LYS A 515 30.32 4.74 22.11
N LEU A 516 30.52 4.66 20.80
CA LEU A 516 31.37 3.61 20.22
C LEU A 516 32.69 3.60 21.01
N PRO A 517 33.17 2.43 21.49
CA PRO A 517 34.40 2.40 22.24
C PRO A 517 35.54 2.95 21.37
N GLU A 518 36.09 4.09 21.78
CA GLU A 518 37.39 4.54 21.32
C GLU A 518 38.38 3.40 21.57
N GLN A 519 39.11 2.99 20.52
CA GLN A 519 40.11 1.94 20.63
C GLN A 519 41.04 2.25 21.81
N PRO A 520 41.20 1.35 22.79
CA PRO A 520 42.23 1.53 23.79
C PRO A 520 43.58 1.42 23.09
N SER A 521 44.29 2.54 23.05
CA SER A 521 45.72 2.58 22.76
C SER A 521 46.42 1.56 23.66
N SER A 522 47.24 0.73 23.03
CA SER A 522 48.02 -0.34 23.62
C SER A 522 48.61 0.00 24.99
N GLU A 523 48.15 -0.67 26.04
CA GLU A 523 48.98 -0.97 27.20
C GLU A 523 48.48 -2.26 27.88
N LYS A 524 49.41 -3.17 28.14
CA LYS A 524 49.19 -4.50 28.71
C LYS A 524 48.67 -4.37 30.15
N VAL A 525 47.79 -5.28 30.58
CA VAL A 525 47.95 -6.18 31.75
C VAL A 525 46.61 -6.79 32.22
N LYS A 526 46.65 -8.13 32.35
CA LYS A 526 45.90 -9.09 33.22
C LYS A 526 44.49 -9.58 32.87
N GLU A 527 44.44 -10.92 32.85
CA GLU A 527 43.30 -11.82 32.83
C GLU A 527 42.40 -11.61 34.05
N GLU A 528 41.09 -11.38 33.85
CA GLU A 528 40.04 -11.75 34.80
C GLU A 528 38.81 -12.29 34.04
N GLU A 529 38.52 -13.56 34.34
CA GLU A 529 37.28 -14.35 34.27
C GLU A 529 36.17 -14.01 33.25
N ILE A 530 36.07 -14.89 32.23
CA ILE A 530 34.97 -15.02 31.29
C ILE A 530 33.72 -15.54 32.04
N PHE A 531 32.75 -14.67 32.31
CA PHE A 531 31.37 -15.09 32.58
C PHE A 531 30.64 -15.37 31.25
N TYR A 532 29.89 -16.47 31.22
CA TYR A 532 29.19 -17.00 30.04
C TYR A 532 28.31 -15.96 29.35
N MET A 533 28.61 -15.65 28.07
CA MET A 533 27.77 -14.84 27.19
C MET A 533 26.54 -15.65 26.75
N LEU A 534 25.34 -15.09 26.92
CA LEU A 534 24.10 -15.62 26.35
C LEU A 534 23.86 -15.00 24.95
N PRO A 535 23.52 -15.79 23.91
CA PRO A 535 23.68 -15.36 22.51
C PRO A 535 22.70 -14.29 21.97
N ASP A 536 21.60 -13.98 22.66
CA ASP A 536 20.42 -13.33 22.05
C ASP A 536 20.04 -11.95 22.63
N VAL A 537 20.91 -11.28 23.38
CA VAL A 537 20.61 -9.94 23.96
C VAL A 537 21.30 -8.84 23.13
N PRO A 538 20.55 -7.89 22.53
CA PRO A 538 21.10 -6.73 21.83
C PRO A 538 22.12 -5.97 22.70
N ASP A 539 23.28 -5.62 22.13
CA ASP A 539 24.35 -4.90 22.85
C ASP A 539 24.00 -3.44 23.20
N THR A 540 22.88 -2.93 22.69
CA THR A 540 22.36 -1.60 22.97
C THR A 540 22.10 -1.42 24.47
N SER A 541 22.68 -0.39 25.08
CA SER A 541 22.39 0.02 26.46
C SER A 541 22.72 -0.99 27.57
N LYS A 542 23.47 -2.08 27.31
CA LYS A 542 23.90 -3.05 28.35
C LYS A 542 24.62 -2.40 29.54
N HIS A 543 25.31 -1.29 29.33
CA HIS A 543 25.99 -0.53 30.39
C HIS A 543 25.04 0.08 31.43
N LEU A 544 23.75 0.20 31.10
CA LEU A 544 22.70 0.68 31.99
C LEU A 544 22.10 -0.45 32.83
N ASP A 545 22.28 -1.72 32.45
CA ASP A 545 21.62 -2.83 33.11
C ASP A 545 22.01 -2.92 34.60
N LEU A 546 21.00 -2.93 35.47
CA LEU A 546 21.06 -2.87 36.93
C LEU A 546 21.75 -1.63 37.53
N CYS A 547 22.31 -0.75 36.69
CA CYS A 547 23.10 0.42 37.07
C CYS A 547 22.42 1.75 36.71
N TRP A 548 21.34 1.72 35.94
CA TRP A 548 20.60 2.92 35.54
C TRP A 548 19.94 3.58 36.74
N LYS A 549 20.19 4.88 36.88
CA LYS A 549 19.76 5.71 38.01
C LYS A 549 19.03 6.94 37.48
N PRO A 550 18.05 7.46 38.24
CA PRO A 550 17.35 8.67 37.85
C PRO A 550 18.30 9.89 37.93
N LEU A 551 18.14 10.79 36.97
CA LEU A 551 18.83 12.07 36.87
C LEU A 551 18.29 13.08 37.90
N ILE A 552 16.96 13.17 38.01
CA ILE A 552 16.25 14.09 38.90
C ILE A 552 15.21 13.28 39.67
N LYS A 553 15.09 13.57 40.97
CA LYS A 553 14.03 13.05 41.83
C LYS A 553 13.24 14.20 42.45
N ILE A 554 11.95 14.24 42.17
CA ILE A 554 11.01 15.20 42.74
C ILE A 554 10.11 14.43 43.70
N ASN A 555 9.91 14.94 44.92
CA ASN A 555 8.93 14.39 45.85
C ASN A 555 7.77 15.38 45.99
N LEU A 556 6.55 14.89 45.83
CA LEU A 556 5.34 15.70 45.97
C LEU A 556 4.87 15.68 47.42
N CYS A 557 5.30 16.67 48.20
CA CYS A 557 4.89 16.83 49.60
C CYS A 557 4.39 18.25 49.85
N GLU A 558 3.32 18.39 50.63
CA GLU A 558 2.83 19.68 51.09
C GLU A 558 3.70 20.23 52.23
N SER A 559 4.15 21.48 52.12
CA SER A 559 5.14 22.07 53.03
C SER A 559 4.66 22.27 54.46
N ASP A 560 3.35 22.39 54.66
CA ASP A 560 2.77 22.90 55.91
C ASP A 560 2.20 21.78 56.79
N THR A 561 1.88 20.62 56.20
CA THR A 561 1.18 19.51 56.85
C THR A 561 1.93 18.18 56.77
N ASN A 562 3.07 18.10 56.07
CA ASN A 562 3.75 16.83 55.76
C ASN A 562 2.82 15.83 55.03
N THR A 563 1.78 16.33 54.36
CA THR A 563 0.89 15.48 53.56
C THR A 563 1.62 15.06 52.29
N GLU A 564 1.79 13.76 52.12
CA GLU A 564 2.43 13.16 50.95
C GLU A 564 1.36 12.88 49.88
N TYR A 565 1.66 13.20 48.62
CA TYR A 565 0.75 12.96 47.50
C TYR A 565 1.24 11.77 46.69
N GLY A 566 0.43 10.73 46.50
CA GLY A 566 0.77 9.58 45.65
C GLY A 566 0.41 9.82 44.18
N PRO A 567 1.36 10.20 43.29
CA PRO A 567 1.06 10.46 41.87
C PRO A 567 0.77 9.15 41.12
N VAL A 568 -0.26 9.19 40.26
CA VAL A 568 -0.70 8.07 39.43
C VAL A 568 -0.65 8.42 37.94
N ARG A 569 -0.84 9.69 37.57
CA ARG A 569 -0.80 10.17 36.18
C ARG A 569 -0.09 11.52 36.11
N ILE A 570 0.72 11.73 35.07
CA ILE A 570 1.36 13.02 34.79
C ILE A 570 0.87 13.56 33.45
N SER A 571 0.71 14.88 33.37
CA SER A 571 0.45 15.59 32.12
C SER A 571 1.41 16.76 31.95
N LEU A 572 2.39 16.58 31.06
CA LEU A 572 3.38 17.59 30.69
C LEU A 572 2.79 18.55 29.64
N ARG A 573 3.31 19.79 29.57
CA ARG A 573 2.86 20.79 28.59
C ARG A 573 3.32 20.48 27.17
N GLU A 574 4.53 19.99 27.06
CA GLU A 574 5.17 19.66 25.80
C GLU A 574 5.16 18.15 25.65
N LEU A 575 4.00 17.61 25.28
CA LEU A 575 3.87 16.20 24.93
C LEU A 575 4.06 16.03 23.42
N HIS A 576 4.86 15.04 23.04
CA HIS A 576 4.80 14.47 21.70
C HIS A 576 3.43 13.81 21.56
N TYR A 577 2.44 14.53 21.03
CA TYR A 577 1.37 13.81 20.37
C TYR A 577 2.02 13.12 19.17
N HIS A 578 2.04 11.78 19.20
CA HIS A 578 2.23 11.01 17.98
C HIS A 578 1.25 11.55 16.92
N TYR A 579 1.51 11.26 15.64
CA TYR A 579 0.86 11.85 14.46
C TYR A 579 1.49 13.20 14.04
N LYS A 580 2.56 13.10 13.24
CA LYS A 580 2.92 14.16 12.28
C LYS A 580 1.69 14.44 11.41
N THR A 581 0.85 15.39 11.79
CA THR A 581 -0.04 16.04 10.84
C THR A 581 0.89 16.81 9.90
N SER A 582 0.95 16.39 8.65
CA SER A 582 1.60 17.16 7.59
C SER A 582 0.77 18.42 7.34
N GLU A 583 0.85 19.38 8.25
CA GLU A 583 0.31 20.72 8.08
C GLU A 583 1.44 21.64 7.64
N LYS A 584 1.60 21.73 6.30
CA LYS A 584 2.10 22.96 5.68
C LYS A 584 1.07 24.07 5.93
N VAL A 585 1.07 24.63 7.14
CA VAL A 585 0.43 25.93 7.39
C VAL A 585 1.50 26.99 7.13
N GLN A 586 1.20 27.79 6.10
CA GLN A 586 2.00 28.89 5.59
C GLN A 586 2.39 29.85 6.71
N SER A 587 3.70 30.01 6.92
CA SER A 587 4.26 31.28 7.38
C SER A 587 5.15 31.81 6.25
N LEU A 588 4.67 32.87 5.60
CA LEU A 588 5.51 33.72 4.76
C LEU A 588 6.61 34.30 5.67
N ASN A 589 7.88 34.06 5.35
CA ASN A 589 8.90 35.10 5.25
C ASN A 589 10.20 34.55 4.60
N THR A 590 10.54 35.19 3.48
CA THR A 590 11.86 35.38 2.86
C THR A 590 12.69 34.16 2.45
N LEU A 591 12.78 33.99 1.12
CA LEU A 591 13.67 33.10 0.38
C LEU A 591 15.16 33.40 0.61
N GLU A 592 15.92 32.41 1.04
CA GLU A 592 17.30 32.20 0.60
C GLU A 592 17.47 30.72 0.17
N VAL A 593 18.08 30.54 -1.00
CA VAL A 593 18.25 29.26 -1.70
C VAL A 593 19.44 28.49 -1.12
N PRO A 594 19.31 27.20 -0.75
CA PRO A 594 20.47 26.33 -0.62
C PRO A 594 20.63 25.44 -1.86
N ALA A 595 21.84 25.47 -2.39
CA ALA A 595 22.35 24.57 -3.41
C ALA A 595 22.39 23.12 -2.92
N LYS A 596 22.25 22.19 -3.87
CA LYS A 596 22.42 20.75 -3.70
C LYS A 596 23.84 20.44 -3.23
N GLU A 597 24.00 19.95 -2.01
CA GLU A 597 25.15 19.11 -1.62
C GLU A 597 24.66 17.99 -0.69
N ASN A 598 24.98 16.75 -1.06
CA ASN A 598 24.91 15.60 -0.16
C ASN A 598 26.00 15.75 0.92
N PRO A 599 25.75 15.31 2.16
CA PRO A 599 26.87 14.79 2.92
C PRO A 599 26.53 13.53 3.73
N CYS A 600 27.11 12.42 3.30
CA CYS A 600 27.70 11.47 4.24
C CYS A 600 29.14 11.93 4.53
N THR A 601 29.59 11.67 5.76
CA THR A 601 30.97 11.69 6.27
C THR A 601 31.38 12.93 7.10
N GLU A 602 31.96 12.63 8.27
CA GLU A 602 32.69 13.49 9.23
C GLU A 602 31.86 14.24 10.31
N MET A 603 31.44 13.50 11.35
CA MET A 603 31.11 14.10 12.66
C MET A 603 32.40 14.51 13.38
N ASN A 604 32.75 15.79 13.30
CA ASN A 604 33.68 16.42 14.21
C ASN A 604 32.96 16.77 15.53
N THR A 605 33.45 16.26 16.65
CA THR A 605 32.96 16.54 18.00
C THR A 605 33.23 18.00 18.39
N PRO A 606 32.24 18.85 18.70
CA PRO A 606 32.50 20.14 19.31
C PRO A 606 32.62 19.97 20.83
N SER A 607 33.75 20.42 21.38
CA SER A 607 34.02 20.48 22.81
C SER A 607 32.93 21.23 23.59
N SER A 608 32.63 20.73 24.78
CA SER A 608 31.69 21.19 25.80
C SER A 608 31.99 22.61 26.36
N LYS A 609 31.87 23.65 25.53
CA LYS A 609 31.88 25.05 25.99
C LYS A 609 30.85 25.86 25.18
N ASN A 610 29.84 26.38 25.88
CA ASN A 610 28.67 27.17 25.43
C ASN A 610 27.39 26.35 25.11
N LEU A 611 26.72 25.89 26.18
CA LEU A 611 25.31 25.50 26.15
C LEU A 611 24.43 26.76 26.28
N LYS A 612 23.45 26.96 25.40
CA LYS A 612 22.45 28.03 25.54
C LYS A 612 21.29 27.49 26.40
N VAL A 613 20.99 28.17 27.51
CA VAL A 613 19.81 27.88 28.34
C VAL A 613 18.57 28.33 27.58
N LEU A 614 17.55 27.48 27.49
CA LEU A 614 16.27 27.81 26.85
C LEU A 614 15.30 28.37 27.89
N GLU A 615 15.17 29.69 27.97
CA GLU A 615 14.23 30.35 28.89
C GLU A 615 12.75 30.25 28.45
N SER A 616 12.47 29.77 27.23
CA SER A 616 11.13 29.76 26.63
C SER A 616 10.33 28.45 26.80
N ILE A 617 10.90 27.43 27.46
CA ILE A 617 10.23 26.14 27.71
C ILE A 617 9.53 26.21 29.06
N SER A 618 8.25 25.82 29.10
CA SER A 618 7.47 25.78 30.34
C SER A 618 7.65 24.43 31.00
N THR A 619 8.13 24.47 32.23
CA THR A 619 8.43 23.32 33.09
C THR A 619 7.24 22.95 34.00
N ASP A 620 6.05 23.43 33.64
CA ASP A 620 4.82 23.24 34.40
C ASP A 620 4.13 21.92 34.01
N PHE A 621 3.65 21.19 35.01
CA PHE A 621 2.96 19.92 34.82
C PHE A 621 1.81 19.72 35.80
N PHE A 622 0.85 18.91 35.37
CA PHE A 622 -0.25 18.45 36.22
C PHE A 622 0.00 17.00 36.64
N VAL A 623 -0.41 16.69 37.86
CA VAL A 623 -0.34 15.36 38.45
C VAL A 623 -1.71 14.98 38.98
N GLY A 624 -2.17 13.78 38.66
CA GLY A 624 -3.33 13.16 39.26
C GLY A 624 -2.89 12.19 40.34
N THR A 625 -3.51 12.26 41.53
CA THR A 625 -3.14 11.42 42.67
C THR A 625 -4.07 10.22 42.86
N GLU A 626 -3.63 9.26 43.67
CA GLU A 626 -4.41 8.07 44.05
C GLU A 626 -5.68 8.43 44.85
N ASP A 627 -5.67 9.57 45.53
CA ASP A 627 -6.78 10.07 46.36
C ASP A 627 -7.80 10.92 45.59
N GLY A 628 -7.66 11.07 44.26
CA GLY A 628 -8.59 11.84 43.43
C GLY A 628 -8.29 13.33 43.33
N GLU A 629 -7.07 13.74 43.68
CA GLU A 629 -6.64 15.13 43.73
C GLU A 629 -5.78 15.48 42.52
N ILE A 630 -5.89 16.72 42.05
CA ILE A 630 -5.04 17.25 40.99
C ILE A 630 -4.09 18.27 41.58
N VAL A 631 -2.81 18.06 41.32
CA VAL A 631 -1.71 18.90 41.75
C VAL A 631 -1.07 19.54 40.53
N TYR A 632 -0.98 20.86 40.52
CA TYR A 632 -0.19 21.62 39.55
C TYR A 632 1.16 21.98 40.16
N SER A 633 2.27 21.72 39.47
CA SER A 633 3.63 21.94 39.97
C SER A 633 4.61 22.26 38.83
N ASP A 634 5.78 22.79 39.20
CA ASP A 634 6.92 23.04 38.32
C ASP A 634 8.11 22.15 38.75
N TRP A 635 8.87 21.60 37.80
CA TRP A 635 10.07 20.79 38.08
C TRP A 635 11.37 21.58 38.13
N LYS A 636 11.34 22.88 37.78
CA LYS A 636 12.51 23.75 37.88
C LYS A 636 12.94 23.92 39.33
N MET A 637 14.21 23.63 39.61
CA MET A 637 14.78 23.79 40.95
C MET A 637 15.47 25.14 41.08
N GLU A 638 15.12 25.93 42.08
CA GLU A 638 15.83 27.16 42.43
C GLU A 638 16.67 26.96 43.70
N ILE A 639 17.86 27.56 43.74
CA ILE A 639 18.71 27.56 44.93
C ILE A 639 18.19 28.66 45.84
N GLY A 640 17.51 28.28 46.93
CA GLY A 640 17.03 29.22 47.94
C GLY A 640 18.20 29.95 48.63
N SER A 641 17.99 31.23 48.98
CA SER A 641 19.02 32.09 49.58
C SER A 641 19.60 31.60 50.91
N ASP A 642 18.93 30.68 51.60
CA ASP A 642 19.30 30.18 52.94
C ASP A 642 19.64 28.67 52.99
N SER A 643 19.68 27.95 51.85
CA SER A 643 19.98 26.51 51.81
C SER A 643 20.76 26.13 50.55
N ALA A 644 21.93 25.52 50.74
CA ALA A 644 22.76 25.00 49.65
C ALA A 644 22.17 23.77 48.92
N LYS A 645 20.96 23.32 49.31
CA LYS A 645 20.21 22.29 48.58
C LYS A 645 19.20 22.95 47.64
N PRO A 646 19.16 22.55 46.35
CA PRO A 646 18.12 22.99 45.43
C PRO A 646 16.76 22.49 45.93
N VAL A 647 15.76 23.37 45.99
CA VAL A 647 14.40 23.05 46.42
C VAL A 647 13.46 23.42 45.26
N SER A 648 12.49 22.55 44.93
CA SER A 648 11.52 22.86 43.87
C SER A 648 10.66 24.06 44.27
N GLN A 649 10.19 24.81 43.26
CA GLN A 649 9.39 26.00 43.50
C GLN A 649 8.05 25.65 44.19
N LYS A 650 7.62 26.53 45.11
CA LYS A 650 6.52 26.33 46.07
C LYS A 650 5.10 26.56 45.52
N HIS A 651 4.85 26.30 44.24
CA HIS A 651 3.55 26.59 43.63
C HIS A 651 2.70 25.32 43.46
N THR A 652 2.31 24.70 44.59
CA THR A 652 1.40 23.55 44.59
C THR A 652 -0.04 24.05 44.66
N GLN A 653 -0.72 24.19 43.53
CA GLN A 653 -2.17 24.35 43.54
C GLN A 653 -2.82 22.98 43.60
N LYS A 654 -3.72 22.79 44.56
CA LYS A 654 -4.43 21.53 44.82
C LYS A 654 -5.92 21.70 44.56
N TYR A 655 -6.49 20.71 43.87
CA TYR A 655 -7.92 20.61 43.68
C TYR A 655 -8.41 19.19 43.96
N THR A 656 -9.33 19.04 44.91
CA THR A 656 -9.97 17.75 45.25
C THR A 656 -11.33 17.69 44.56
N ILE A 657 -11.45 16.92 43.48
CA ILE A 657 -12.68 16.83 42.66
C ILE A 657 -13.14 15.41 42.43
N HIS A 658 -12.21 14.50 42.20
CA HIS A 658 -12.57 13.10 41.99
C HIS A 658 -12.67 12.41 43.34
N THR A 659 -13.60 11.48 43.45
CA THR A 659 -13.85 10.72 44.70
C THR A 659 -12.94 9.50 44.84
N GLU A 660 -12.27 9.11 43.76
CA GLU A 660 -11.40 7.95 43.65
C GLU A 660 -10.19 8.31 42.80
N THR A 661 -9.24 7.38 42.69
CA THR A 661 -8.01 7.54 41.89
C THR A 661 -8.26 8.08 40.48
N ILE A 662 -7.37 8.97 40.05
CA ILE A 662 -7.41 9.55 38.71
C ILE A 662 -6.79 8.55 37.73
N ASN A 663 -7.63 7.96 36.90
CA ASN A 663 -7.23 6.96 35.91
C ASN A 663 -6.66 7.61 34.64
N THR A 664 -7.08 8.83 34.33
CA THR A 664 -6.64 9.57 33.13
C THR A 664 -6.40 11.03 33.48
N LEU A 665 -5.26 11.55 33.03
CA LEU A 665 -4.95 12.98 33.04
C LEU A 665 -4.25 13.35 31.72
N GLN A 666 -4.98 13.95 30.79
CA GLN A 666 -4.52 14.15 29.42
C GLN A 666 -4.78 15.57 28.93
N ARG A 667 -3.74 16.25 28.43
CA ARG A 667 -3.91 17.52 27.71
C ARG A 667 -4.66 17.31 26.39
N SER A 668 -5.32 18.35 25.89
CA SER A 668 -5.97 18.30 24.57
C SER A 668 -4.91 18.31 23.46
N PRO A 669 -5.04 17.45 22.42
CA PRO A 669 -4.17 17.50 21.25
C PRO A 669 -4.24 18.83 20.48
N PHE A 670 -5.30 19.60 20.68
CA PHE A 670 -5.58 20.84 19.94
C PHE A 670 -5.32 22.10 20.77
N PHE A 671 -5.54 22.04 22.08
CA PHE A 671 -5.42 23.18 22.99
C PHE A 671 -4.41 22.89 24.09
N LYS A 672 -3.24 23.54 24.03
CA LYS A 672 -2.13 23.31 24.96
C LYS A 672 -2.48 23.60 26.41
N ASP A 673 -3.44 24.47 26.65
CA ASP A 673 -3.90 24.92 27.95
C ASP A 673 -5.10 24.12 28.49
N ILE A 674 -5.65 23.16 27.74
CA ILE A 674 -6.82 22.39 28.18
C ILE A 674 -6.40 20.98 28.63
N ILE A 675 -6.90 20.55 29.80
CA ILE A 675 -6.60 19.23 30.38
C ILE A 675 -7.91 18.50 30.71
N LEU A 676 -7.99 17.22 30.40
CA LEU A 676 -9.06 16.30 30.82
C LEU A 676 -8.55 15.45 31.97
N SER A 677 -9.34 15.37 33.05
CA SER A 677 -9.15 14.39 34.12
C SER A 677 -10.37 13.50 34.27
N VAL A 678 -10.14 12.20 34.41
CA VAL A 678 -11.18 11.18 34.61
C VAL A 678 -10.83 10.36 35.84
N GLY A 679 -11.76 10.29 36.79
CA GLY A 679 -11.59 9.55 38.03
C GLY A 679 -12.94 9.25 38.69
N GLY A 680 -13.03 8.11 39.36
CA GLY A 680 -14.25 7.67 40.05
C GLY A 680 -15.47 7.65 39.13
N ARG A 681 -16.44 8.55 39.37
CA ARG A 681 -17.71 8.63 38.61
C ARG A 681 -17.89 9.94 37.86
N SER A 682 -16.82 10.71 37.67
CA SER A 682 -16.90 12.00 36.98
C SER A 682 -15.70 12.21 36.06
N PHE A 683 -15.85 13.14 35.14
CA PHE A 683 -14.71 13.76 34.47
C PHE A 683 -14.74 15.27 34.71
N ALA A 684 -13.58 15.89 34.61
CA ALA A 684 -13.44 17.33 34.69
C ALA A 684 -12.50 17.82 33.59
N ILE A 685 -12.83 18.96 32.99
CA ILE A 685 -11.99 19.67 32.03
C ILE A 685 -11.44 20.93 32.71
N TRP A 686 -10.18 21.21 32.47
CA TRP A 686 -9.41 22.25 33.13
C TRP A 686 -8.80 23.18 32.10
N LYS A 687 -8.55 24.42 32.52
CA LYS A 687 -7.75 25.37 31.74
C LYS A 687 -6.57 25.86 32.56
N GLU A 688 -5.37 25.73 32.02
CA GLU A 688 -4.13 26.24 32.59
C GLU A 688 -4.22 27.75 32.79
N GLY A 689 -3.82 28.23 33.97
CA GLY A 689 -3.95 29.64 34.37
C GLY A 689 -5.31 30.04 34.96
N VAL A 690 -6.30 29.13 35.03
CA VAL A 690 -7.57 29.37 35.75
C VAL A 690 -7.52 28.70 37.12
N THR A 691 -7.55 29.50 38.18
CA THR A 691 -7.39 29.02 39.56
C THR A 691 -8.69 28.74 40.31
N ASN A 692 -9.83 29.04 39.70
CA ASN A 692 -11.15 28.96 40.34
C ASN A 692 -11.78 27.55 40.26
N GLY A 693 -11.03 26.54 39.79
CA GLY A 693 -11.50 25.17 39.59
C GLY A 693 -11.67 24.77 38.11
N PRO A 694 -12.29 23.62 37.82
CA PRO A 694 -12.44 23.09 36.47
C PRO A 694 -13.42 23.93 35.63
N ILE A 695 -13.15 24.06 34.33
CA ILE A 695 -14.02 24.76 33.38
C ILE A 695 -15.31 24.00 33.09
N LEU A 696 -15.27 22.68 33.18
CA LEU A 696 -16.43 21.81 33.06
C LEU A 696 -16.24 20.64 34.00
N GLN A 697 -17.28 20.33 34.77
CA GLN A 697 -17.34 19.12 35.58
C GLN A 697 -18.60 18.35 35.22
N SER A 698 -18.46 17.06 34.95
CA SER A 698 -19.60 16.21 34.66
C SER A 698 -20.40 15.93 35.92
N SER A 699 -21.70 15.64 35.77
CA SER A 699 -22.45 14.98 36.83
C SER A 699 -21.88 13.59 37.11
N CYS A 700 -22.14 13.07 38.31
CA CYS A 700 -21.78 11.70 38.65
C CYS A 700 -22.50 10.72 37.72
N SER A 701 -21.75 9.92 36.98
CA SER A 701 -22.26 8.83 36.15
C SER A 701 -22.79 7.68 37.02
N ALA A 702 -23.63 6.84 36.41
CA ALA A 702 -24.21 5.68 37.09
C ALA A 702 -23.17 4.58 37.39
N GLY A 703 -22.20 4.39 36.48
CA GLY A 703 -21.05 3.49 36.63
C GLY A 703 -19.75 4.23 36.92
N ARG A 704 -18.66 3.51 37.17
CA ARG A 704 -17.33 4.11 37.31
C ARG A 704 -16.68 4.36 35.96
N ASN A 705 -16.00 5.49 35.84
CA ASN A 705 -15.20 5.85 34.68
C ASN A 705 -13.78 5.30 34.89
N THR A 706 -13.37 4.40 34.00
CA THR A 706 -12.13 3.62 34.17
C THR A 706 -11.01 4.09 33.25
N ALA A 707 -11.36 4.67 32.09
CA ALA A 707 -10.39 5.20 31.14
C ALA A 707 -10.98 6.41 30.40
N GLY A 708 -10.11 7.32 29.93
CA GLY A 708 -10.50 8.48 29.14
C GLY A 708 -9.44 8.80 28.10
N HIS A 709 -9.85 9.33 26.95
CA HIS A 709 -8.91 9.83 25.94
C HIS A 709 -9.58 10.83 24.99
N TRP A 710 -8.85 11.89 24.62
CA TRP A 710 -9.31 12.84 23.61
C TRP A 710 -9.39 12.21 22.22
N SER A 711 -10.32 12.67 21.37
CA SER A 711 -10.21 12.43 19.95
C SER A 711 -8.95 13.11 19.41
N LEU A 712 -8.27 12.43 18.49
CA LEU A 712 -7.06 12.94 17.85
C LEU A 712 -7.36 13.82 16.62
N THR A 713 -8.63 13.88 16.21
CA THR A 713 -9.04 14.56 14.96
C THR A 713 -10.16 15.57 15.13
N ARG A 714 -11.00 15.42 16.16
CA ARG A 714 -12.05 16.40 16.49
C ARG A 714 -11.79 17.05 17.85
N PRO A 715 -11.67 18.38 17.94
CA PRO A 715 -11.28 19.08 19.17
C PRO A 715 -12.33 19.05 20.27
N GLY A 716 -13.61 18.86 19.94
CA GLY A 716 -14.71 18.82 20.91
C GLY A 716 -15.10 17.41 21.37
N VAL A 717 -14.38 16.37 20.92
CA VAL A 717 -14.78 14.97 21.12
C VAL A 717 -13.78 14.24 22.01
N PHE A 718 -14.28 13.46 22.96
CA PHE A 718 -13.49 12.55 23.78
C PHE A 718 -14.29 11.28 24.13
N PHE A 719 -13.55 10.24 24.48
CA PHE A 719 -14.08 8.91 24.79
C PHE A 719 -13.85 8.60 26.26
N ILE A 720 -14.82 7.98 26.92
CA ILE A 720 -14.71 7.50 28.30
C ILE A 720 -15.11 6.03 28.34
N GLY A 721 -14.22 5.18 28.87
CA GLY A 721 -14.52 3.78 29.18
C GLY A 721 -15.11 3.64 30.58
N ARG A 722 -16.01 2.67 30.75
CA ARG A 722 -16.68 2.38 32.01
C ARG A 722 -16.43 0.96 32.52
N ASP A 723 -16.75 0.76 33.80
CA ASP A 723 -16.71 -0.53 34.48
C ASP A 723 -17.75 -1.55 34.01
N ASP A 724 -18.83 -1.09 33.37
CA ASP A 724 -19.86 -1.94 32.77
C ASP A 724 -19.56 -2.37 31.31
N GLY A 725 -18.36 -2.06 30.81
CA GLY A 725 -17.93 -2.41 29.45
C GLY A 725 -18.48 -1.50 28.34
N ASN A 726 -19.10 -0.37 28.72
CA ASN A 726 -19.59 0.64 27.78
C ASN A 726 -18.56 1.76 27.55
N ILE A 727 -18.55 2.28 26.33
CA ILE A 727 -17.82 3.50 25.97
C ILE A 727 -18.82 4.64 25.77
N ASP A 728 -18.61 5.71 26.51
CA ASP A 728 -19.31 6.97 26.37
C ASP A 728 -18.55 7.91 25.42
N ILE A 729 -19.23 8.38 24.39
CA ILE A 729 -18.72 9.32 23.39
C ILE A 729 -19.30 10.69 23.69
N TRP A 730 -18.43 11.62 24.06
CA TRP A 730 -18.79 13.00 24.36
C TRP A 730 -18.48 13.91 23.17
N ASP A 731 -19.41 14.78 22.82
CA ASP A 731 -19.23 15.83 21.81
C ASP A 731 -19.72 17.15 22.44
N LEU A 732 -18.77 17.98 22.88
CA LEU A 732 -19.01 19.21 23.64
C LEU A 732 -19.89 20.22 22.89
N LEU A 733 -19.94 20.15 21.55
CA LEU A 733 -20.77 21.04 20.75
C LEU A 733 -22.21 20.52 20.58
N LYS A 734 -22.46 19.23 20.90
CA LYS A 734 -23.81 18.64 20.87
C LYS A 734 -24.45 18.61 22.24
N LYS A 735 -23.79 17.99 23.22
CA LYS A 735 -24.29 17.80 24.59
C LYS A 735 -23.15 17.84 25.59
N THR A 736 -23.35 18.59 26.67
CA THR A 736 -22.36 18.76 27.75
C THR A 736 -22.79 18.14 29.08
N HIS A 737 -24.09 17.85 29.27
CA HIS A 737 -24.64 17.30 30.50
C HIS A 737 -24.78 15.76 30.48
N GLU A 738 -24.72 15.15 29.31
CA GLU A 738 -24.82 13.69 29.11
C GLU A 738 -24.00 13.27 27.88
N PRO A 739 -23.56 12.01 27.80
CA PRO A 739 -22.84 11.52 26.63
C PRO A 739 -23.71 11.65 25.37
N SER A 740 -23.08 12.04 24.26
CA SER A 740 -23.78 12.17 22.97
C SER A 740 -24.20 10.81 22.42
N HIS A 741 -23.38 9.80 22.65
CA HIS A 741 -23.65 8.41 22.32
C HIS A 741 -22.95 7.50 23.33
N PHE A 742 -23.46 6.29 23.53
CA PHE A 742 -22.74 5.25 24.27
C PHE A 742 -22.89 3.90 23.56
N GLN A 743 -21.90 3.04 23.68
CA GLN A 743 -21.91 1.72 23.02
C GLN A 743 -21.27 0.66 23.91
N ASN A 744 -21.93 -0.50 23.99
CA ASN A 744 -21.40 -1.66 24.69
C ASN A 744 -20.37 -2.39 23.83
N ILE A 745 -19.17 -2.57 24.36
CA ILE A 745 -18.05 -3.22 23.68
C ILE A 745 -17.76 -4.59 24.31
N SER A 746 -17.62 -4.62 25.63
CA SER A 746 -17.41 -5.84 26.41
C SER A 746 -18.49 -5.97 27.49
N LYS A 747 -18.58 -7.16 28.08
CA LYS A 747 -19.41 -7.43 29.28
C LYS A 747 -18.65 -7.14 30.58
N SER A 748 -17.38 -6.78 30.45
CA SER A 748 -16.44 -6.62 31.56
C SER A 748 -15.85 -5.21 31.58
N THR A 749 -15.14 -4.88 32.66
CA THR A 749 -14.57 -3.55 32.91
C THR A 749 -13.65 -3.14 31.76
N ILE A 750 -13.87 -1.97 31.16
CA ILE A 750 -12.87 -1.41 30.23
C ILE A 750 -11.67 -0.95 31.04
N THR A 751 -10.47 -1.37 30.65
CA THR A 751 -9.24 -1.09 31.38
C THR A 751 -8.44 0.05 30.77
N PHE A 752 -8.39 0.13 29.44
CA PHE A 752 -7.60 1.12 28.72
C PHE A 752 -8.23 1.45 27.37
N ILE A 753 -8.08 2.70 26.91
CA ILE A 753 -8.50 3.13 25.58
C ILE A 753 -7.40 3.92 24.89
N SER A 754 -7.19 3.67 23.60
CA SER A 754 -6.11 4.29 22.82
C SER A 754 -6.56 4.51 21.37
N PRO A 755 -6.87 5.74 20.95
CA PRO A 755 -7.20 6.04 19.57
C PRO A 755 -5.95 6.12 18.68
N TRP A 756 -6.13 5.82 17.40
CA TRP A 756 -5.07 5.83 16.40
C TRP A 756 -5.55 6.34 15.05
N ILE A 757 -4.77 7.22 14.43
CA ILE A 757 -5.02 7.73 13.08
C ILE A 757 -4.21 6.89 12.11
N ALA A 758 -4.88 5.96 11.42
CA ALA A 758 -4.23 5.08 10.45
C ALA A 758 -4.08 5.74 9.08
N SER A 759 -5.11 6.48 8.66
CA SER A 759 -5.10 7.34 7.47
C SER A 759 -6.08 8.50 7.67
N PRO A 760 -6.06 9.56 6.84
CA PRO A 760 -7.01 10.68 6.96
C PRO A 760 -8.50 10.28 6.87
N LYS A 761 -8.80 9.08 6.35
CA LYS A 761 -10.17 8.57 6.19
C LYS A 761 -10.53 7.48 7.20
N GLN A 762 -9.54 6.87 7.85
CA GLN A 762 -9.73 5.68 8.68
C GLN A 762 -8.98 5.82 10.00
N HIS A 763 -9.75 5.90 11.09
CA HIS A 763 -9.23 6.00 12.45
C HIS A 763 -9.74 4.80 13.27
N PHE A 764 -8.93 4.35 14.21
CA PHE A 764 -9.26 3.24 15.09
C PHE A 764 -9.28 3.68 16.55
N LEU A 765 -10.00 2.93 17.37
CA LEU A 765 -10.02 3.02 18.82
C LEU A 765 -9.73 1.61 19.35
N ALA A 766 -8.57 1.44 19.97
CA ALA A 766 -8.26 0.25 20.75
C ALA A 766 -8.87 0.38 22.15
N VAL A 767 -9.48 -0.70 22.62
CA VAL A 767 -10.21 -0.79 23.88
C VAL A 767 -9.88 -2.15 24.48
N SER A 768 -9.29 -2.19 25.67
CA SER A 768 -9.10 -3.45 26.39
C SER A 768 -10.10 -3.64 27.50
N ASP A 769 -10.33 -4.90 27.87
CA ASP A 769 -11.04 -5.26 29.08
C ASP A 769 -10.12 -5.88 30.15
N ASP A 770 -10.71 -6.22 31.29
CA ASP A 770 -10.05 -6.86 32.43
C ASP A 770 -9.95 -8.39 32.31
N LEU A 771 -10.53 -8.98 31.26
CA LEU A 771 -10.46 -10.42 30.92
C LEU A 771 -9.34 -10.75 29.93
N GLY A 772 -8.55 -9.77 29.53
CA GLY A 772 -7.39 -9.97 28.66
C GLY A 772 -7.71 -9.87 27.18
N VAL A 773 -8.84 -9.27 26.80
CA VAL A 773 -9.23 -9.09 25.41
C VAL A 773 -8.97 -7.66 24.96
N LEU A 774 -8.29 -7.52 23.82
CA LEU A 774 -8.14 -6.25 23.13
C LEU A 774 -9.16 -6.17 21.98
N HIS A 775 -10.04 -5.18 22.01
CA HIS A 775 -10.97 -4.86 20.94
C HIS A 775 -10.47 -3.65 20.14
N VAL A 776 -10.42 -3.78 18.82
CA VAL A 776 -10.13 -2.68 17.90
C VAL A 776 -11.41 -2.31 17.16
N LEU A 777 -11.80 -1.05 17.29
CA LEU A 777 -13.00 -0.49 16.70
C LEU A 777 -12.63 0.59 15.68
N GLU A 778 -13.34 0.67 14.57
CA GLU A 778 -13.22 1.74 13.58
C GLU A 778 -14.14 2.91 13.97
N ILE A 779 -13.56 4.11 14.00
CA ILE A 779 -14.25 5.36 14.34
C ILE A 779 -14.95 5.88 13.07
N CYS A 780 -16.28 6.03 13.13
CA CYS A 780 -17.07 6.52 11.99
C CYS A 780 -16.70 7.95 11.58
N GLN A 781 -17.00 8.30 10.32
CA GLN A 781 -16.66 9.60 9.73
C GLN A 781 -17.22 10.78 10.53
N THR A 782 -18.41 10.64 11.11
CA THR A 782 -19.06 11.67 11.95
C THR A 782 -18.24 12.04 13.21
N LEU A 783 -17.44 11.10 13.73
CA LEU A 783 -16.60 11.31 14.92
C LEU A 783 -15.14 11.63 14.58
N SER A 784 -14.72 11.39 13.34
CA SER A 784 -13.36 11.65 12.87
C SER A 784 -13.21 12.92 12.05
N HIS A 785 -14.24 13.35 11.32
CA HIS A 785 -14.17 14.51 10.45
C HIS A 785 -14.66 15.77 11.20
N PRO A 786 -13.80 16.76 11.46
CA PRO A 786 -14.21 17.99 12.10
C PRO A 786 -15.11 18.82 11.19
N SER A 787 -16.08 19.50 11.79
CA SER A 787 -16.92 20.48 11.10
C SER A 787 -16.13 21.75 10.74
N ARG A 788 -16.59 22.49 9.71
CA ARG A 788 -15.98 23.78 9.33
C ARG A 788 -16.04 24.72 10.54
N ASN A 789 -14.88 25.22 10.99
CA ASN A 789 -14.69 26.07 12.18
C ASN A 789 -14.88 25.39 13.55
N GLU A 790 -14.87 24.05 13.65
CA GLU A 790 -15.04 23.36 14.93
C GLU A 790 -14.04 23.81 16.00
N HIS A 791 -12.77 23.94 15.62
CA HIS A 791 -11.70 24.39 16.51
C HIS A 791 -12.01 25.75 17.15
N ALA A 792 -12.44 26.73 16.34
CA ALA A 792 -12.81 28.05 16.83
C ALA A 792 -14.06 28.03 17.73
N ASN A 793 -15.04 27.17 17.40
CA ASN A 793 -16.26 27.03 18.19
C ASN A 793 -15.99 26.42 19.57
N VAL A 794 -15.16 25.38 19.64
CA VAL A 794 -14.76 24.74 20.91
C VAL A 794 -13.91 25.70 21.75
N LEU A 795 -13.00 26.46 21.12
CA LEU A 795 -12.24 27.49 21.83
C LEU A 795 -13.16 28.56 22.44
N ASN A 796 -14.12 29.06 21.67
CA ASN A 796 -15.09 30.04 22.15
C ASN A 796 -15.96 29.47 23.28
N TYR A 797 -16.32 28.18 23.20
CA TYR A 797 -17.00 27.48 24.30
C TYR A 797 -16.16 27.54 25.58
N PHE A 798 -14.89 27.14 25.53
CA PHE A 798 -14.01 27.19 26.71
C PHE A 798 -13.83 28.61 27.25
N GLU A 799 -13.61 29.61 26.40
CA GLU A 799 -13.51 31.01 26.84
C GLU A 799 -14.79 31.51 27.52
N ARG A 800 -15.95 31.04 27.07
CA ARG A 800 -17.23 31.38 27.70
C ARG A 800 -17.38 30.73 29.07
N GLU A 801 -17.01 29.46 29.22
CA GLU A 801 -17.05 28.77 30.52
C GLU A 801 -16.08 29.41 31.52
N VAL A 802 -14.89 29.82 31.07
CA VAL A 802 -13.93 30.57 31.91
C VAL A 802 -14.53 31.89 32.40
N LYS A 803 -15.33 32.58 31.58
CA LYS A 803 -16.04 33.80 32.00
C LYS A 803 -17.16 33.53 33.00
N TYR A 804 -17.82 32.37 32.95
CA TYR A 804 -18.83 32.00 33.93
C TYR A 804 -18.25 31.63 35.30
N LEU A 805 -16.98 31.20 35.34
CA LEU A 805 -16.24 30.88 36.56
C LEU A 805 -15.58 32.08 37.26
N LYS A 806 -15.46 33.21 36.54
CA LYS A 806 -15.01 34.49 37.08
C LYS A 806 -16.19 35.28 37.59
#